data_AF-A0A834Z9E3-F1
#
_entry.id   AF-A0A834Z9E3-F1
#
_cell.length_a   1.000
_cell.length_b   1.000
_cell.length_c   1.000
_cell.angle_alpha   90.00
_cell.angle_beta   90.00
_cell.angle_gamma   90.00
#
_symmetry.space_group_name_H-M   'P 1'
#
loop_
_entity.id
_entity.type
_entity.pdbx_description
1 polymer ?
#
loop_
_entity_poly.entity_id
_entity_poly.type
_entity_poly.pdbx_seq_one_letter_code
_entity_poly.pdbx_strand_id
1 'polypeptide(L)'
;MLMEVLPFLIFCYTSISISLFSEISIAADTITATQSISDGQTLVSSGQTFELGFFSPGNSKNRYIGIWYKNPPPAVLWVANRENPITDSSGVLTIGKDGNLVLLNQAQIIIWSSNLSEVVENSVAQLLESGNLVLQDESDSSSKSYLWQSFDYPSDTLFSGMKLGWNLKTGLNRYLTSWKNADDPSPGKFSYRIDNLGLPQLVLREGSSKLFRTGPWNGLRFSGVSFSHNTIFNHVFVYNTEELYFMYEDNKNSFVTRLTLNQSSLLQRLIWNVGSFEWTVIHTLPNDLCDSYGRCGANGICQMNDLPMCKCLVGFIPKSSKEWSVLNSSSGCVRRIPLDCQKGEGFIKIGGVKLPDLLQFWLNKNMSLDECKVECLKKCSCTAYANSDIRGAGSGCLLWFGDLIDIREFTQGDGIQYIYGWLHRNQAWLLWKEGKALELVDAVMEDSYVVSQVMKCIQVGLLCVQKYPGDRPIMSSVVVMLSNESVTMPQPKQPGFFTGRSSTDTDFPSSNEKGCTENLVTVTVLEGGEMERHAQAKEMMWKHIKSKCRELSGQPKDGSCSFIGDDIYTQVMGPERHGRVRGYGLGPTPSTVFGSTSSQSRADYVKVHTQLDDVHQQMEGLKTKHSEELLIQREEMQREKQI
;
A
#
# COMPACT_ATOMS: atom_id res chain seq x y z
N MET A 1 -48.46 -37.40 60.24
CA MET A 1 -47.69 -38.34 59.39
C MET A 1 -47.81 -38.04 57.89
N LEU A 2 -48.95 -37.55 57.37
CA LEU A 2 -49.08 -37.18 55.93
C LEU A 2 -48.48 -35.80 55.54
N MET A 3 -48.26 -34.89 56.49
CA MET A 3 -47.75 -33.54 56.20
C MET A 3 -46.21 -33.44 56.07
N GLU A 4 -45.45 -34.48 56.43
CA GLU A 4 -43.98 -34.47 56.31
C GLU A 4 -43.46 -35.21 55.07
N VAL A 5 -44.32 -35.96 54.38
CA VAL A 5 -43.94 -36.77 53.21
C VAL A 5 -44.08 -35.98 51.90
N LEU A 6 -44.99 -35.00 51.87
CA LEU A 6 -45.29 -34.20 50.68
C LEU A 6 -44.09 -33.32 50.21
N PRO A 7 -43.34 -32.63 51.09
CA PRO A 7 -42.17 -31.86 50.68
C PRO A 7 -41.06 -32.76 50.13
N PHE A 8 -40.91 -33.96 50.68
CA PHE A 8 -39.91 -34.94 50.26
C PHE A 8 -40.22 -35.50 48.88
N LEU A 9 -41.50 -35.80 48.60
CA LEU A 9 -41.96 -36.25 47.28
C LEU A 9 -41.84 -35.16 46.22
N ILE A 10 -42.12 -33.89 46.56
CA ILE A 10 -41.91 -32.75 45.65
C ILE A 10 -40.42 -32.58 45.37
N PHE A 11 -39.56 -32.63 46.39
CA PHE A 11 -38.11 -32.54 46.22
C PHE A 11 -37.56 -33.69 45.35
N CYS A 12 -38.02 -34.92 45.55
CA CYS A 12 -37.65 -36.05 44.69
C CYS A 12 -38.16 -35.86 43.26
N TYR A 13 -39.40 -35.39 43.07
CA TYR A 13 -39.96 -35.15 41.73
C TYR A 13 -39.24 -34.02 41.00
N THR A 14 -38.88 -32.92 41.69
CA THR A 14 -38.08 -31.84 41.11
C THR A 14 -36.66 -32.29 40.83
N SER A 15 -36.06 -33.12 41.69
CA SER A 15 -34.71 -33.65 41.47
C SER A 15 -34.66 -34.64 40.29
N ILE A 16 -35.69 -35.48 40.14
CA ILE A 16 -35.87 -36.40 39.02
C ILE A 16 -36.17 -35.61 37.73
N SER A 17 -36.99 -34.57 37.81
CA SER A 17 -37.26 -33.69 36.65
C SER A 17 -35.99 -32.94 36.22
N ILE A 18 -35.21 -32.39 37.15
CA ILE A 18 -33.95 -31.68 36.87
C ILE A 18 -32.89 -32.63 36.26
N SER A 19 -32.87 -33.91 36.69
CA SER A 19 -32.00 -34.94 36.10
C SER A 19 -32.50 -35.50 34.76
N LEU A 20 -33.81 -35.37 34.46
CA LEU A 20 -34.39 -35.67 33.14
C LEU A 20 -34.21 -34.54 32.11
N PHE A 21 -33.94 -33.30 32.57
CA PHE A 21 -33.65 -32.13 31.71
C PHE A 21 -32.17 -31.77 31.62
N SER A 22 -31.28 -32.51 32.29
CA SER A 22 -29.84 -32.38 32.05
C SER A 22 -29.49 -33.23 30.84
N GLU A 23 -29.58 -32.65 29.64
CA GLU A 23 -28.82 -33.19 28.52
C GLU A 23 -27.36 -33.22 28.95
N ILE A 24 -26.83 -34.43 29.16
CA ILE A 24 -25.42 -34.63 29.46
C ILE A 24 -24.67 -34.23 28.18
N SER A 25 -24.31 -32.95 28.07
CA SER A 25 -23.35 -32.47 27.10
C SER A 25 -22.03 -33.14 27.45
N ILE A 26 -21.71 -34.24 26.76
CA ILE A 26 -20.40 -34.87 26.86
C ILE A 26 -19.40 -33.82 26.35
N ALA A 27 -18.62 -33.23 27.25
CA ALA A 27 -17.48 -32.39 26.92
C ALA A 27 -16.34 -33.28 26.41
N ALA A 28 -16.58 -33.95 25.29
CA ALA A 28 -15.58 -34.66 24.52
C ALA A 28 -15.09 -33.72 23.41
N ASP A 29 -13.80 -33.80 23.13
CA ASP A 29 -13.15 -33.16 22.00
C ASP A 29 -12.98 -34.13 20.82
N THR A 30 -13.34 -35.41 21.00
CA THR A 30 -13.16 -36.50 20.03
C THR A 30 -14.47 -37.24 19.69
N ILE A 31 -14.54 -37.78 18.47
CA ILE A 31 -15.55 -38.72 18.00
C ILE A 31 -14.80 -39.95 17.46
N THR A 32 -15.08 -41.13 18.02
CA THR A 32 -14.59 -42.42 17.51
C THR A 32 -15.66 -43.13 16.68
N ALA A 33 -15.31 -44.26 16.05
CA ALA A 33 -16.25 -45.07 15.25
C ALA A 33 -17.50 -45.58 16.00
N THR A 34 -17.48 -45.59 17.34
CA THR A 34 -18.63 -46.01 18.16
C THR A 34 -19.48 -44.83 18.65
N GLN A 35 -19.04 -43.61 18.38
CA GLN A 35 -19.68 -42.38 18.84
C GLN A 35 -20.32 -41.63 17.66
N SER A 36 -21.28 -40.80 18.00
CA SER A 36 -21.92 -39.88 17.05
C SER A 36 -22.40 -38.64 17.78
N ILE A 37 -22.56 -37.56 17.03
CA ILE A 37 -23.16 -36.32 17.50
C ILE A 37 -24.48 -36.15 16.76
N SER A 38 -25.56 -36.17 17.51
CA SER A 38 -26.89 -35.83 17.01
C SER A 38 -27.19 -34.34 17.23
N ASP A 39 -28.23 -33.86 16.58
CA ASP A 39 -28.76 -32.52 16.81
C ASP A 39 -29.04 -32.24 18.31
N GLY A 40 -28.56 -31.11 18.82
CA GLY A 40 -28.59 -30.75 20.25
C GLY A 40 -27.31 -31.10 21.01
N GLN A 41 -26.52 -32.07 20.51
CA GLN A 41 -25.22 -32.41 21.08
C GLN A 41 -24.08 -31.63 20.41
N THR A 42 -22.99 -31.45 21.15
CA THR A 42 -21.84 -30.64 20.72
C THR A 42 -20.52 -31.31 21.07
N LEU A 43 -19.49 -31.07 20.25
CA LEU A 43 -18.10 -31.37 20.54
C LEU A 43 -17.40 -30.10 21.00
N VAL A 44 -16.62 -30.15 22.07
CA VAL A 44 -15.98 -28.97 22.64
C VAL A 44 -14.47 -29.18 22.67
N SER A 45 -13.71 -28.19 22.21
CA SER A 45 -12.24 -28.25 22.26
C SER A 45 -11.73 -28.35 23.71
N SER A 46 -10.55 -28.93 23.92
CA SER A 46 -10.03 -29.25 25.26
C SER A 46 -9.90 -28.03 26.20
N GLY A 47 -9.62 -26.83 25.67
CA GLY A 47 -9.59 -25.57 26.42
C GLY A 47 -10.93 -24.83 26.48
N GLN A 48 -12.01 -25.43 25.94
CA GLN A 48 -13.35 -24.86 25.88
C GLN A 48 -13.47 -23.55 25.10
N THR A 49 -12.56 -23.30 24.15
CA THR A 49 -12.60 -22.11 23.29
C THR A 49 -13.53 -22.31 22.09
N PHE A 50 -13.51 -23.50 21.49
CA PHE A 50 -14.28 -23.82 20.28
C PHE A 50 -15.31 -24.90 20.54
N GLU A 51 -16.40 -24.82 19.80
CA GLU A 51 -17.51 -25.76 19.86
C GLU A 51 -17.97 -26.09 18.45
N LEU A 52 -18.21 -27.37 18.19
CA LEU A 52 -18.76 -27.91 16.95
C LEU A 52 -20.15 -28.47 17.26
N GLY A 53 -21.14 -28.13 16.45
CA GLY A 53 -22.47 -28.70 16.58
C GLY A 53 -23.43 -28.27 15.49
N PHE A 54 -24.69 -28.67 15.65
CA PHE A 54 -25.77 -28.32 14.73
C PHE A 54 -26.34 -26.94 15.03
N PHE A 55 -26.56 -26.13 14.00
CA PHE A 55 -27.16 -24.80 14.13
C PHE A 55 -28.08 -24.46 12.95
N SER A 56 -28.87 -23.38 13.12
CA SER A 56 -29.66 -22.76 12.08
C SER A 56 -29.27 -21.28 11.95
N PRO A 57 -28.85 -20.80 10.77
CA PRO A 57 -28.52 -19.39 10.58
C PRO A 57 -29.78 -18.53 10.47
N GLY A 58 -29.81 -17.44 11.25
CA GLY A 58 -30.87 -16.43 11.21
C GLY A 58 -32.28 -17.03 11.35
N ASN A 59 -33.13 -16.83 10.36
CA ASN A 59 -34.51 -17.33 10.31
C ASN A 59 -34.66 -18.66 9.55
N SER A 60 -33.55 -19.27 9.14
CA SER A 60 -33.57 -20.52 8.38
C SER A 60 -34.06 -21.69 9.24
N LYS A 61 -34.82 -22.60 8.62
CA LYS A 61 -35.18 -23.89 9.22
C LYS A 61 -34.19 -25.00 8.87
N ASN A 62 -33.28 -24.73 7.94
CA ASN A 62 -32.26 -25.67 7.54
C ASN A 62 -31.21 -25.84 8.64
N ARG A 63 -30.77 -27.06 8.84
CA ARG A 63 -29.73 -27.44 9.80
C ARG A 63 -28.39 -27.62 9.10
N TYR A 64 -27.37 -27.08 9.75
CA TYR A 64 -25.98 -27.15 9.33
C TYR A 64 -25.11 -27.58 10.50
N ILE A 65 -23.99 -28.22 10.21
CA ILE A 65 -22.94 -28.45 11.20
C ILE A 65 -21.86 -27.38 11.04
N GLY A 66 -21.48 -26.74 12.14
CA GLY A 66 -20.51 -25.65 12.12
C GLY A 66 -19.69 -25.57 13.38
N ILE A 67 -18.61 -24.78 13.29
CA ILE A 67 -17.69 -24.48 14.41
C ILE A 67 -17.87 -23.03 14.78
N TRP A 68 -17.98 -22.72 16.07
CA TRP A 68 -18.03 -21.37 16.61
C TRP A 68 -17.16 -21.23 17.86
N TYR A 69 -16.93 -19.99 18.28
CA TYR A 69 -16.38 -19.72 19.61
C TYR A 69 -17.42 -20.04 20.68
N LYS A 70 -17.07 -20.92 21.62
CA LYS A 70 -17.91 -21.21 22.80
C LYS A 70 -17.96 -20.01 23.73
N ASN A 71 -16.80 -19.37 23.94
CA ASN A 71 -16.68 -18.09 24.60
C ASN A 71 -15.62 -17.24 23.88
N PRO A 72 -16.01 -16.20 23.13
CA PRO A 72 -17.32 -15.54 23.15
C PRO A 72 -18.40 -16.13 22.21
N PRO A 73 -19.63 -16.38 22.68
CA PRO A 73 -20.71 -16.90 21.84
C PRO A 73 -21.46 -15.80 21.07
N PRO A 74 -22.16 -16.12 19.97
CA PRO A 74 -21.79 -17.08 18.94
C PRO A 74 -21.41 -16.36 17.64
N ALA A 75 -20.22 -16.64 17.13
CA ALA A 75 -19.85 -16.35 15.75
C ALA A 75 -19.46 -17.65 15.06
N VAL A 76 -20.22 -18.05 14.04
CA VAL A 76 -19.93 -19.23 13.23
C VAL A 76 -18.71 -18.95 12.36
N LEU A 77 -17.68 -19.79 12.46
CA LEU A 77 -16.38 -19.63 11.80
C LEU A 77 -16.22 -20.58 10.60
N TRP A 78 -16.90 -21.72 10.65
CA TRP A 78 -16.80 -22.77 9.65
C TRP A 78 -18.11 -23.55 9.55
N VAL A 79 -18.48 -24.00 8.35
CA VAL A 79 -19.70 -24.78 8.08
C VAL A 79 -19.38 -25.93 7.12
N ALA A 80 -19.67 -27.17 7.49
CA ALA A 80 -19.33 -28.34 6.67
C ALA A 80 -20.27 -28.48 5.46
N ASN A 81 -21.56 -28.63 5.73
CA ASN A 81 -22.59 -28.94 4.73
C ASN A 81 -23.23 -27.67 4.15
N ARG A 82 -22.43 -26.62 3.93
CA ARG A 82 -22.94 -25.30 3.50
C ARG A 82 -23.71 -25.33 2.18
N GLU A 83 -23.41 -26.28 1.29
CA GLU A 83 -24.10 -26.47 0.00
C GLU A 83 -25.31 -27.41 0.10
N ASN A 84 -25.31 -28.32 1.08
CA ASN A 84 -26.32 -29.38 1.23
C ASN A 84 -26.91 -29.35 2.65
N PRO A 85 -27.92 -28.49 2.90
CA PRO A 85 -28.57 -28.42 4.21
C PRO A 85 -29.37 -29.69 4.54
N ILE A 86 -29.57 -29.94 5.84
CA ILE A 86 -30.57 -30.89 6.34
C ILE A 86 -31.86 -30.11 6.63
N THR A 87 -33.01 -30.62 6.22
CA THR A 87 -34.30 -29.91 6.32
C THR A 87 -35.05 -30.09 7.64
N ASP A 88 -34.51 -30.93 8.53
CA ASP A 88 -35.07 -31.28 9.83
C ASP A 88 -33.93 -31.46 10.87
N SER A 89 -34.28 -31.82 12.11
CA SER A 89 -33.31 -32.04 13.21
C SER A 89 -32.86 -33.50 13.32
N SER A 90 -32.88 -34.27 12.23
CA SER A 90 -32.48 -35.70 12.23
C SER A 90 -30.99 -35.93 11.93
N GLY A 91 -30.22 -34.85 11.81
CA GLY A 91 -28.82 -34.90 11.43
C GLY A 91 -27.96 -35.66 12.44
N VAL A 92 -27.07 -36.51 11.93
CA VAL A 92 -26.09 -37.26 12.74
C VAL A 92 -24.72 -37.16 12.11
N LEU A 93 -23.73 -36.65 12.86
CA LEU A 93 -22.32 -36.67 12.49
C LEU A 93 -21.64 -37.88 13.13
N THR A 94 -20.99 -38.72 12.33
CA THR A 94 -20.32 -39.94 12.82
C THR A 94 -19.17 -40.34 11.90
N ILE A 95 -18.44 -41.39 12.27
CA ILE A 95 -17.40 -41.98 11.43
C ILE A 95 -17.98 -43.18 10.68
N GLY A 96 -17.87 -43.13 9.35
CA GLY A 96 -18.27 -44.20 8.45
C GLY A 96 -17.36 -45.42 8.58
N LYS A 97 -17.84 -46.57 8.08
CA LYS A 97 -17.05 -47.83 8.09
C LYS A 97 -15.78 -47.77 7.25
N ASP A 98 -15.70 -46.80 6.36
CA ASP A 98 -14.56 -46.49 5.51
C ASP A 98 -13.56 -45.52 6.16
N GLY A 99 -13.82 -45.10 7.40
CA GLY A 99 -12.99 -44.15 8.15
C GLY A 99 -13.28 -42.68 7.82
N ASN A 100 -14.27 -42.39 6.97
CA ASN A 100 -14.66 -41.02 6.66
C ASN A 100 -15.48 -40.39 7.79
N LEU A 101 -15.26 -39.11 8.07
CA LEU A 101 -16.22 -38.32 8.83
C LEU A 101 -17.43 -38.01 7.93
N VAL A 102 -18.62 -38.46 8.32
CA VAL A 102 -19.84 -38.36 7.51
C VAL A 102 -20.99 -37.72 8.27
N LEU A 103 -21.78 -36.92 7.56
CA LEU A 103 -23.03 -36.34 8.03
C LEU A 103 -24.20 -37.06 7.37
N LEU A 104 -25.08 -37.64 8.17
CA LEU A 104 -26.23 -38.43 7.73
C LEU A 104 -27.55 -37.72 8.05
N ASN A 105 -28.58 -37.96 7.23
CA ASN A 105 -29.96 -37.56 7.53
C ASN A 105 -30.78 -38.73 8.13
N GLN A 106 -32.08 -38.51 8.37
CA GLN A 106 -33.02 -39.53 8.86
C GLN A 106 -33.00 -40.84 8.05
N ALA A 107 -32.84 -40.74 6.73
CA ALA A 107 -32.82 -41.86 5.81
C ALA A 107 -31.45 -42.55 5.71
N GLN A 108 -30.47 -42.17 6.56
CA GLN A 108 -29.09 -42.64 6.52
C GLN A 108 -28.37 -42.33 5.20
N ILE A 109 -28.81 -41.28 4.50
CA ILE A 109 -28.16 -40.78 3.28
C ILE A 109 -27.04 -39.82 3.70
N ILE A 110 -25.87 -39.98 3.08
CA ILE A 110 -24.71 -39.11 3.28
C ILE A 110 -25.00 -37.75 2.62
N ILE A 111 -25.09 -36.72 3.46
CA ILE A 111 -25.28 -35.31 3.06
C ILE A 111 -23.92 -34.63 2.84
N TRP A 112 -22.91 -35.02 3.62
CA TRP A 112 -21.55 -34.50 3.53
C TRP A 112 -20.55 -35.54 4.05
N SER A 113 -19.33 -35.54 3.50
CA SER A 113 -18.24 -36.44 3.88
C SER A 113 -16.86 -35.77 3.74
N SER A 114 -15.89 -36.22 4.53
CA SER A 114 -14.48 -35.78 4.43
C SER A 114 -13.78 -36.19 3.13
N ASN A 115 -14.33 -37.16 2.38
CA ASN A 115 -13.83 -37.67 1.09
C ASN A 115 -12.35 -38.11 1.13
N LEU A 116 -12.01 -38.93 2.12
CA LEU A 116 -10.76 -39.68 2.13
C LEU A 116 -10.71 -40.63 0.93
N SER A 117 -9.52 -40.75 0.32
CA SER A 117 -9.29 -41.61 -0.85
C SER A 117 -9.01 -43.07 -0.48
N GLU A 118 -8.53 -43.32 0.74
CA GLU A 118 -8.18 -44.65 1.25
C GLU A 118 -9.03 -44.97 2.47
N VAL A 119 -9.34 -46.26 2.65
CA VAL A 119 -10.10 -46.76 3.79
C VAL A 119 -9.17 -46.83 5.00
N VAL A 120 -9.59 -46.22 6.10
CA VAL A 120 -8.84 -46.23 7.37
C VAL A 120 -9.68 -46.91 8.45
N GLU A 121 -9.16 -47.98 9.04
CA GLU A 121 -9.94 -48.80 9.98
C GLU A 121 -10.19 -48.08 11.33
N ASN A 122 -9.19 -47.35 11.85
CA ASN A 122 -9.24 -46.72 13.17
C ASN A 122 -9.09 -45.20 13.09
N SER A 123 -10.00 -44.54 12.39
CA SER A 123 -10.02 -43.08 12.32
C SER A 123 -10.69 -42.45 13.55
N VAL A 124 -10.15 -41.33 14.03
CA VAL A 124 -10.72 -40.51 15.11
C VAL A 124 -10.83 -39.07 14.64
N ALA A 125 -12.01 -38.47 14.80
CA ALA A 125 -12.21 -37.04 14.55
C ALA A 125 -11.98 -36.27 15.85
N GLN A 126 -11.24 -35.17 15.82
CA GLN A 126 -10.95 -34.35 17.00
C GLN A 126 -11.08 -32.86 16.70
N LEU A 127 -11.75 -32.11 17.58
CA LEU A 127 -11.75 -30.65 17.56
C LEU A 127 -10.59 -30.13 18.41
N LEU A 128 -9.54 -29.63 17.76
CA LEU A 128 -8.36 -29.11 18.44
C LEU A 128 -8.64 -27.75 19.09
N GLU A 129 -7.79 -27.38 20.05
CA GLU A 129 -7.86 -26.07 20.72
C GLU A 129 -7.52 -24.89 19.78
N SER A 130 -7.00 -25.16 18.60
CA SER A 130 -6.89 -24.17 17.53
C SER A 130 -8.21 -23.88 16.80
N GLY A 131 -9.26 -24.69 17.04
CA GLY A 131 -10.52 -24.68 16.27
C GLY A 131 -10.46 -25.51 14.99
N ASN A 132 -9.34 -26.19 14.73
CA ASN A 132 -9.21 -27.10 13.59
C ASN A 132 -9.87 -28.45 13.93
N LEU A 133 -10.86 -28.85 13.13
CA LEU A 133 -11.44 -30.19 13.21
C LEU A 133 -10.62 -31.10 12.31
N VAL A 134 -10.00 -32.12 12.89
CA VAL A 134 -9.08 -33.01 12.18
C VAL A 134 -9.55 -34.45 12.23
N LEU A 135 -9.18 -35.22 11.22
CA LEU A 135 -9.37 -36.66 11.16
C LEU A 135 -7.98 -37.32 11.17
N GLN A 136 -7.77 -38.24 12.10
CA GLN A 136 -6.46 -38.85 12.37
C GLN A 136 -6.59 -40.37 12.42
N ASP A 137 -5.51 -41.08 12.10
CA ASP A 137 -5.41 -42.53 12.32
C ASP A 137 -4.89 -42.78 13.74
N GLU A 138 -5.66 -43.49 14.56
CA GLU A 138 -5.29 -43.85 15.94
C GLU A 138 -4.06 -44.76 15.99
N SER A 139 -3.85 -45.57 14.95
CA SER A 139 -2.75 -46.53 14.87
C SER A 139 -1.41 -45.89 14.49
N ASP A 140 -1.43 -44.72 13.84
CA ASP A 140 -0.24 -43.95 13.46
C ASP A 140 -0.19 -42.58 14.14
N SER A 141 -0.16 -42.60 15.47
CA SER A 141 0.12 -41.42 16.30
C SER A 141 1.51 -40.80 16.08
N SER A 142 2.34 -41.41 15.23
CA SER A 142 3.72 -40.97 14.95
C SER A 142 3.82 -40.02 13.75
N SER A 143 2.87 -40.09 12.80
CA SER A 143 2.82 -39.17 11.67
C SER A 143 2.20 -37.83 12.09
N LYS A 144 2.92 -36.73 11.83
CA LYS A 144 2.42 -35.37 12.08
C LYS A 144 1.34 -34.91 11.07
N SER A 145 0.88 -35.79 10.18
CA SER A 145 -0.02 -35.45 9.08
C SER A 145 -1.42 -35.95 9.32
N TYR A 146 -2.39 -35.04 9.33
CA TYR A 146 -3.81 -35.37 9.41
C TYR A 146 -4.30 -35.99 8.10
N LEU A 147 -5.25 -36.92 8.19
CA LEU A 147 -5.94 -37.51 7.03
C LEU A 147 -6.83 -36.47 6.34
N TRP A 148 -7.48 -35.64 7.15
CA TRP A 148 -8.31 -34.51 6.72
C TRP A 148 -8.32 -33.43 7.80
N GLN A 149 -8.52 -32.17 7.40
CA GLN A 149 -8.67 -31.05 8.34
C GLN A 149 -9.61 -29.95 7.84
N SER A 150 -10.39 -29.34 8.73
CA SER A 150 -11.32 -28.27 8.37
C SER A 150 -10.62 -26.99 7.88
N PHE A 151 -9.40 -26.72 8.36
CA PHE A 151 -8.59 -25.57 7.94
C PHE A 151 -8.23 -25.59 6.44
N ASP A 152 -8.32 -26.74 5.79
CA ASP A 152 -8.13 -26.89 4.34
C ASP A 152 -9.35 -26.45 3.52
N TYR A 153 -10.52 -26.31 4.15
CA TYR A 153 -11.80 -26.00 3.53
C TYR A 153 -12.48 -24.81 4.24
N PRO A 154 -11.88 -23.61 4.24
CA PRO A 154 -12.45 -22.44 4.88
C PRO A 154 -13.83 -22.06 4.32
N SER A 155 -14.66 -21.46 5.16
CA SER A 155 -15.97 -20.92 4.76
C SER A 155 -15.85 -19.45 4.31
N ASP A 156 -16.38 -18.50 5.08
CA ASP A 156 -16.29 -17.06 4.83
C ASP A 156 -15.31 -16.35 5.79
N THR A 157 -14.77 -17.09 6.77
CA THR A 157 -14.00 -16.56 7.88
C THR A 157 -12.60 -17.16 7.92
N LEU A 158 -11.59 -16.29 8.12
CA LEU A 158 -10.22 -16.64 8.45
C LEU A 158 -9.97 -16.27 9.91
N PHE A 159 -9.58 -17.25 10.73
CA PHE A 159 -9.14 -17.04 12.10
C PHE A 159 -7.70 -17.53 12.34
N SER A 160 -7.14 -17.24 13.52
CA SER A 160 -5.74 -17.49 13.86
C SER A 160 -5.32 -18.94 13.55
N GLY A 161 -4.19 -19.11 12.88
CA GLY A 161 -3.65 -20.43 12.48
C GLY A 161 -4.19 -20.99 11.15
N MET A 162 -5.24 -20.42 10.56
CA MET A 162 -5.72 -20.82 9.24
C MET A 162 -4.84 -20.28 8.12
N LYS A 163 -4.62 -21.11 7.08
CA LYS A 163 -3.85 -20.73 5.89
C LYS A 163 -4.80 -20.33 4.75
N LEU A 164 -4.57 -19.15 4.18
CA LEU A 164 -5.22 -18.70 2.95
C LEU A 164 -4.19 -18.73 1.82
N GLY A 165 -4.39 -19.60 0.83
CA GLY A 165 -3.48 -19.80 -0.30
C GLY A 165 -3.34 -21.25 -0.72
N TRP A 166 -2.26 -21.55 -1.42
CA TRP A 166 -2.01 -22.80 -2.13
C TRP A 166 -1.11 -23.75 -1.34
N ASN A 167 -1.52 -25.01 -1.27
CA ASN A 167 -0.58 -26.11 -1.15
C ASN A 167 -0.09 -26.45 -2.58
N LEU A 168 1.17 -26.18 -2.88
CA LEU A 168 1.72 -26.35 -4.22
C LEU A 168 2.02 -27.82 -4.56
N LYS A 169 2.11 -28.70 -3.55
CA LYS A 169 2.27 -30.15 -3.74
C LYS A 169 0.96 -30.83 -4.15
N THR A 170 -0.13 -30.50 -3.45
CA THR A 170 -1.45 -31.14 -3.68
C THR A 170 -2.32 -30.38 -4.67
N GLY A 171 -2.00 -29.11 -4.96
CA GLY A 171 -2.82 -28.22 -5.78
C GLY A 171 -4.03 -27.62 -5.05
N LEU A 172 -4.20 -27.90 -3.74
CA LEU A 172 -5.29 -27.36 -2.94
C LEU A 172 -5.16 -25.85 -2.77
N ASN A 173 -6.22 -25.10 -3.10
CA ASN A 173 -6.31 -23.66 -2.90
C ASN A 173 -7.33 -23.32 -1.80
N ARG A 174 -6.85 -22.74 -0.70
CA ARG A 174 -7.65 -22.30 0.44
C ARG A 174 -8.00 -20.81 0.27
N TYR A 175 -9.28 -20.49 0.19
CA TYR A 175 -9.76 -19.12 0.02
C TYR A 175 -11.11 -18.91 0.68
N LEU A 176 -11.43 -17.67 1.03
CA LEU A 176 -12.73 -17.35 1.63
C LEU A 176 -13.78 -17.18 0.55
N THR A 177 -14.99 -17.64 0.83
CA THR A 177 -16.19 -17.40 0.01
C THR A 177 -17.31 -16.94 0.91
N SER A 178 -17.88 -15.77 0.61
CA SER A 178 -18.96 -15.17 1.41
C SER A 178 -20.13 -16.13 1.56
N TRP A 179 -20.93 -15.96 2.60
CA TRP A 179 -22.27 -16.54 2.60
C TRP A 179 -23.12 -15.88 1.52
N LYS A 180 -24.18 -16.57 1.09
CA LYS A 180 -25.12 -16.03 0.11
C LYS A 180 -25.98 -14.92 0.72
N ASN A 181 -26.39 -15.08 1.97
CA ASN A 181 -27.02 -14.05 2.81
C ASN A 181 -26.97 -14.48 4.29
N ALA A 182 -27.61 -13.72 5.19
CA ALA A 182 -27.60 -13.97 6.63
C ALA A 182 -28.28 -15.29 7.07
N ASP A 183 -29.20 -15.82 6.26
CA ASP A 183 -29.97 -17.04 6.54
C ASP A 183 -29.50 -18.25 5.70
N ASP A 184 -28.54 -18.06 4.79
CA ASP A 184 -28.07 -19.07 3.83
C ASP A 184 -26.53 -19.06 3.72
N PRO A 185 -25.85 -20.03 4.36
CA PRO A 185 -24.39 -20.11 4.40
C PRO A 185 -23.78 -20.72 3.13
N SER A 186 -24.62 -21.10 2.14
CA SER A 186 -24.13 -21.57 0.85
C SER A 186 -23.17 -20.56 0.19
N PRO A 187 -22.24 -21.02 -0.66
CA PRO A 187 -21.29 -20.14 -1.35
C PRO A 187 -21.99 -18.96 -2.05
N GLY A 188 -21.68 -17.75 -1.59
CA GLY A 188 -22.13 -16.50 -2.19
C GLY A 188 -21.29 -16.09 -3.39
N LYS A 189 -21.47 -14.85 -3.84
CA LYS A 189 -20.83 -14.33 -5.07
C LYS A 189 -19.38 -13.89 -4.89
N PHE A 190 -18.98 -13.59 -3.66
CA PHE A 190 -17.70 -12.95 -3.37
C PHE A 190 -16.68 -13.95 -2.86
N SER A 191 -15.45 -13.81 -3.31
CA SER A 191 -14.33 -14.62 -2.81
C SER A 191 -13.07 -13.79 -2.60
N TYR A 192 -12.28 -14.18 -1.59
CA TYR A 192 -11.00 -13.55 -1.27
C TYR A 192 -9.89 -14.60 -1.31
N ARG A 193 -8.99 -14.48 -2.30
CA ARG A 193 -8.01 -15.52 -2.65
C ARG A 193 -6.64 -14.91 -3.03
N ILE A 194 -5.61 -15.74 -3.02
CA ILE A 194 -4.28 -15.37 -3.55
C ILE A 194 -4.22 -15.66 -5.04
N ASP A 195 -3.95 -14.63 -5.84
CA ASP A 195 -3.49 -14.75 -7.21
C ASP A 195 -1.96 -14.85 -7.22
N ASN A 196 -1.42 -15.86 -7.91
CA ASN A 196 0.01 -16.06 -8.04
C ASN A 196 0.47 -16.01 -9.50
N LEU A 197 0.99 -14.85 -9.92
CA LEU A 197 1.63 -14.66 -11.22
C LEU A 197 3.17 -14.56 -11.07
N GLY A 198 3.75 -15.22 -10.05
CA GLY A 198 5.16 -15.10 -9.66
C GLY A 198 5.42 -14.06 -8.57
N LEU A 199 4.49 -13.11 -8.42
CA LEU A 199 4.35 -12.19 -7.29
C LEU A 199 2.93 -12.32 -6.71
N PRO A 200 2.79 -13.00 -5.56
CA PRO A 200 1.49 -13.23 -4.97
C PRO A 200 0.80 -11.94 -4.53
N GLN A 201 -0.51 -11.86 -4.78
CA GLN A 201 -1.38 -10.77 -4.33
C GLN A 201 -2.72 -11.31 -3.85
N LEU A 202 -3.26 -10.70 -2.79
CA LEU A 202 -4.60 -11.02 -2.31
C LEU A 202 -5.63 -10.17 -3.07
N VAL A 203 -6.71 -10.81 -3.52
CA VAL A 203 -7.72 -10.19 -4.38
C VAL A 203 -9.11 -10.60 -3.92
N LEU A 204 -9.96 -9.59 -3.74
CA LEU A 204 -11.40 -9.75 -3.56
C LEU A 204 -12.07 -9.69 -4.93
N ARG A 205 -12.91 -10.70 -5.23
CA ARG A 205 -13.54 -10.88 -6.55
C ARG A 205 -15.03 -11.15 -6.44
N GLU A 206 -15.78 -10.71 -7.44
CA GLU A 206 -17.10 -11.21 -7.79
C GLU A 206 -16.97 -12.03 -9.08
N GLY A 207 -17.07 -13.35 -8.99
CA GLY A 207 -16.73 -14.24 -10.10
C GLY A 207 -15.30 -13.99 -10.62
N SER A 208 -15.17 -13.60 -11.89
CA SER A 208 -13.88 -13.25 -12.51
C SER A 208 -13.46 -11.79 -12.30
N SER A 209 -14.37 -10.91 -11.88
CA SER A 209 -14.12 -9.46 -11.76
C SER A 209 -13.41 -9.12 -10.45
N LYS A 210 -12.35 -8.32 -10.52
CA LYS A 210 -11.64 -7.83 -9.32
C LYS A 210 -12.40 -6.63 -8.75
N LEU A 211 -12.72 -6.67 -7.45
CA LEU A 211 -13.38 -5.57 -6.73
C LEU A 211 -12.38 -4.78 -5.88
N PHE A 212 -11.45 -5.49 -5.25
CA PHE A 212 -10.39 -4.92 -4.43
C PHE A 212 -9.13 -5.75 -4.55
N ARG A 213 -7.98 -5.08 -4.43
CA ARG A 213 -6.67 -5.70 -4.49
C ARG A 213 -5.81 -5.18 -3.36
N THR A 214 -5.33 -6.11 -2.56
CA THR A 214 -4.44 -5.85 -1.41
C THR A 214 -3.03 -5.45 -1.86
N GLY A 215 -2.68 -5.65 -3.14
CA GLY A 215 -1.33 -5.39 -3.67
C GLY A 215 -0.44 -6.64 -3.68
N PRO A 216 0.65 -6.67 -4.48
CA PRO A 216 1.66 -7.72 -4.38
C PRO A 216 2.38 -7.68 -3.03
N TRP A 217 2.86 -8.85 -2.59
CA TRP A 217 3.81 -8.97 -1.49
C TRP A 217 5.15 -8.33 -1.86
N ASN A 218 5.65 -7.40 -1.04
CA ASN A 218 6.89 -6.66 -1.30
C ASN A 218 8.09 -7.11 -0.45
N GLY A 219 8.03 -8.30 0.15
CA GLY A 219 9.07 -8.80 1.06
C GLY A 219 8.80 -8.49 2.53
N LEU A 220 8.01 -7.46 2.83
CA LEU A 220 7.64 -7.08 4.21
C LEU A 220 6.13 -7.16 4.46
N ARG A 221 5.32 -6.73 3.48
CA ARG A 221 3.86 -6.68 3.55
C ARG A 221 3.23 -6.67 2.16
N PHE A 222 1.91 -6.74 2.09
CA PHE A 222 1.20 -6.44 0.85
C PHE A 222 1.15 -4.93 0.60
N SER A 223 1.43 -4.51 -0.63
CA SER A 223 1.69 -3.09 -0.97
C SER A 223 0.48 -2.15 -0.89
N GLY A 224 -0.73 -2.69 -0.91
CA GLY A 224 -1.99 -1.96 -0.96
C GLY A 224 -2.70 -1.81 0.39
N VAL A 225 -2.07 -2.20 1.50
CA VAL A 225 -2.62 -1.97 2.84
C VAL A 225 -1.65 -1.15 3.66
N SER A 226 -2.09 0.04 4.06
CA SER A 226 -1.45 0.77 5.14
C SER A 226 -1.84 0.10 6.45
N PHE A 227 -0.83 -0.37 7.18
CA PHE A 227 -1.01 -0.74 8.58
C PHE A 227 -0.21 0.27 9.41
N SER A 228 -0.92 1.10 10.17
CA SER A 228 -0.37 1.64 11.41
C SER A 228 0.07 0.47 12.29
N HIS A 229 1.13 0.65 13.09
CA HIS A 229 1.69 -0.36 13.99
C HIS A 229 0.60 -1.27 14.61
N ASN A 230 0.54 -2.53 14.18
CA ASN A 230 -0.44 -3.50 14.64
C ASN A 230 0.12 -4.27 15.84
N THR A 231 -0.53 -4.14 16.99
CA THR A 231 -0.17 -4.85 18.23
C THR A 231 -1.07 -6.05 18.52
N ILE A 232 -2.10 -6.29 17.69
CA ILE A 232 -3.13 -7.31 17.91
C ILE A 232 -2.72 -8.65 17.30
N PHE A 233 -2.21 -8.66 16.07
CA PHE A 233 -1.84 -9.89 15.37
C PHE A 233 -0.59 -9.72 14.52
N ASN A 234 0.11 -10.83 14.31
CA ASN A 234 1.26 -10.92 13.42
C ASN A 234 0.85 -11.54 12.10
N HIS A 235 1.36 -10.97 11.00
CA HIS A 235 1.18 -11.55 9.68
C HIS A 235 2.28 -12.57 9.39
N VAL A 236 1.88 -13.72 8.90
CA VAL A 236 2.77 -14.76 8.40
C VAL A 236 2.51 -14.94 6.92
N PHE A 237 3.54 -14.76 6.11
CA PHE A 237 3.48 -15.00 4.67
C PHE A 237 4.58 -15.98 4.28
N VAL A 238 4.17 -17.10 3.68
CA VAL A 238 5.08 -18.14 3.23
C VAL A 238 4.93 -18.30 1.73
N TYR A 239 6.07 -18.30 1.03
CA TYR A 239 6.13 -18.61 -0.40
C TYR A 239 7.41 -19.37 -0.69
N ASN A 240 7.29 -20.70 -0.84
CA ASN A 240 8.40 -21.60 -1.17
C ASN A 240 7.94 -22.63 -2.23
N THR A 241 8.68 -23.74 -2.38
CA THR A 241 8.37 -24.80 -3.36
C THR A 241 7.20 -25.69 -2.95
N GLU A 242 6.77 -25.66 -1.69
CA GLU A 242 5.76 -26.55 -1.13
C GLU A 242 4.44 -25.84 -0.85
N GLU A 243 4.50 -24.62 -0.31
CA GLU A 243 3.33 -23.86 0.08
C GLU A 243 3.46 -22.37 -0.28
N LEU A 244 2.32 -21.77 -0.61
CA LEU A 244 2.13 -20.34 -0.78
C LEU A 244 0.91 -19.93 0.03
N TYR A 245 1.07 -19.26 1.17
CA TYR A 245 -0.07 -18.83 1.95
C TYR A 245 0.17 -17.55 2.74
N PHE A 246 -0.94 -16.90 3.04
CA PHE A 246 -1.07 -15.88 4.05
C PHE A 246 -1.80 -16.46 5.26
N MET A 247 -1.29 -16.16 6.44
CA MET A 247 -1.88 -16.51 7.73
C MET A 247 -1.67 -15.33 8.67
N TYR A 248 -2.42 -15.31 9.76
CA TYR A 248 -2.08 -14.47 10.89
C TYR A 248 -2.13 -15.28 12.18
N GLU A 249 -1.38 -14.80 13.16
CA GLU A 249 -1.35 -15.34 14.51
C GLU A 249 -1.70 -14.23 15.49
N ASP A 250 -2.57 -14.54 16.44
CA ASP A 250 -2.92 -13.63 17.53
C ASP A 250 -1.71 -13.43 18.45
N ASN A 251 -1.49 -12.18 18.89
CA ASN A 251 -0.45 -11.92 19.88
C ASN A 251 -0.85 -12.49 21.24
N LYS A 252 0.12 -13.04 21.99
CA LYS A 252 -0.13 -13.54 23.36
C LYS A 252 -0.67 -12.39 24.22
N ASN A 253 -1.82 -12.60 24.86
CA ASN A 253 -2.59 -11.60 25.64
C ASN A 253 -3.35 -10.54 24.81
N SER A 254 -3.54 -10.73 23.50
CA SER A 254 -4.35 -9.85 22.66
C SER A 254 -5.82 -10.28 22.60
N PHE A 255 -6.65 -9.46 21.95
CA PHE A 255 -8.07 -9.73 21.72
C PHE A 255 -8.26 -10.88 20.72
N VAL A 256 -9.27 -11.72 20.94
CA VAL A 256 -9.73 -12.69 19.94
C VAL A 256 -10.15 -11.94 18.69
N THR A 257 -9.59 -12.29 17.54
CA THR A 257 -9.89 -11.60 16.27
C THR A 257 -10.14 -12.57 15.12
N ARG A 258 -11.01 -12.16 14.20
CA ARG A 258 -11.35 -12.88 12.98
C ARG A 258 -11.46 -11.94 11.79
N LEU A 259 -11.25 -12.48 10.59
CA LEU A 259 -11.47 -11.79 9.33
C LEU A 259 -12.60 -12.48 8.58
N THR A 260 -13.72 -11.79 8.35
CA THR A 260 -14.90 -12.39 7.73
C THR A 260 -15.28 -11.64 6.45
N LEU A 261 -15.49 -12.39 5.37
CA LEU A 261 -15.98 -11.88 4.09
C LEU A 261 -17.50 -11.96 4.05
N ASN A 262 -18.17 -10.80 4.13
CA ASN A 262 -19.62 -10.76 4.16
C ASN A 262 -20.25 -10.73 2.75
N GLN A 263 -21.57 -10.90 2.71
CA GLN A 263 -22.41 -10.89 1.51
C GLN A 263 -22.51 -9.52 0.81
N SER A 264 -21.90 -8.47 1.36
CA SER A 264 -21.88 -7.11 0.80
C SER A 264 -20.52 -6.75 0.19
N SER A 265 -19.69 -7.75 -0.13
CA SER A 265 -18.32 -7.58 -0.65
C SER A 265 -17.36 -6.84 0.29
N LEU A 266 -17.59 -6.94 1.60
CA LEU A 266 -16.71 -6.33 2.61
C LEU A 266 -15.98 -7.41 3.39
N LEU A 267 -14.66 -7.29 3.45
CA LEU A 267 -13.80 -8.09 4.29
C LEU A 267 -13.56 -7.35 5.60
N GLN A 268 -14.20 -7.81 6.67
CA GLN A 268 -14.23 -7.11 7.96
C GLN A 268 -13.30 -7.81 8.94
N ARG A 269 -12.41 -7.04 9.56
CA ARG A 269 -11.62 -7.49 10.71
C ARG A 269 -12.40 -7.16 11.97
N LEU A 270 -12.79 -8.18 12.71
CA LEU A 270 -13.52 -8.03 13.97
C LEU A 270 -12.64 -8.43 15.15
N ILE A 271 -12.78 -7.71 16.26
CA ILE A 271 -12.22 -8.10 17.56
C ILE A 271 -13.37 -8.34 18.53
N TRP A 272 -13.19 -9.27 19.45
CA TRP A 272 -14.11 -9.42 20.56
C TRP A 272 -13.81 -8.39 21.65
N ASN A 273 -14.78 -7.53 21.96
CA ASN A 273 -14.66 -6.58 23.05
C ASN A 273 -15.25 -7.19 24.34
N VAL A 274 -14.38 -7.49 25.30
CA VAL A 274 -14.78 -8.07 26.60
C VAL A 274 -15.65 -7.12 27.42
N GLY A 275 -15.51 -5.80 27.23
CA GLY A 275 -16.28 -4.79 27.98
C GLY A 275 -17.73 -4.66 27.50
N SER A 276 -17.96 -4.68 26.19
CA SER A 276 -19.31 -4.58 25.61
C SER A 276 -19.94 -5.91 25.22
N PHE A 277 -19.21 -7.02 25.35
CA PHE A 277 -19.66 -8.36 24.96
C PHE A 277 -20.17 -8.41 23.51
N GLU A 278 -19.44 -7.76 22.60
CA GLU A 278 -19.79 -7.71 21.17
C GLU A 278 -18.56 -7.81 20.26
N TRP A 279 -18.82 -8.19 19.01
CA TRP A 279 -17.81 -8.12 17.95
C TRP A 279 -17.73 -6.71 17.37
N THR A 280 -16.61 -6.03 17.59
CA THR A 280 -16.36 -4.69 17.05
C THR A 280 -15.54 -4.79 15.77
N VAL A 281 -16.01 -4.14 14.70
CA VAL A 281 -15.24 -4.00 13.45
C VAL A 281 -14.13 -2.97 13.64
N ILE A 282 -12.87 -3.39 13.50
CA ILE A 282 -11.71 -2.48 13.63
C ILE A 282 -11.24 -1.91 12.30
N HIS A 283 -11.41 -2.66 11.20
CA HIS A 283 -11.24 -2.16 9.85
C HIS A 283 -12.02 -3.00 8.85
N THR A 284 -12.28 -2.41 7.70
CA THR A 284 -12.95 -3.06 6.57
C THR A 284 -12.10 -2.88 5.32
N LEU A 285 -12.07 -3.90 4.45
CA LEU A 285 -11.48 -3.82 3.12
C LEU A 285 -12.57 -4.12 2.07
N PRO A 286 -12.73 -3.32 1.01
CA PRO A 286 -12.10 -2.01 0.76
C PRO A 286 -12.37 -1.00 1.90
N ASN A 287 -11.38 -0.18 2.27
CA ASN A 287 -11.48 0.76 3.39
C ASN A 287 -11.99 2.14 2.96
N ASP A 288 -11.60 2.57 1.76
CA ASP A 288 -11.94 3.87 1.19
C ASP A 288 -12.25 3.78 -0.31
N LEU A 289 -12.57 4.92 -0.93
CA LEU A 289 -12.91 4.97 -2.36
C LEU A 289 -11.72 4.64 -3.27
N CYS A 290 -10.47 4.86 -2.81
CA CYS A 290 -9.25 4.54 -3.56
C CYS A 290 -8.90 3.05 -3.54
N ASP A 291 -9.51 2.27 -2.65
CA ASP A 291 -9.37 0.81 -2.63
C ASP A 291 -10.22 0.11 -3.70
N SER A 292 -11.26 0.78 -4.21
CA SER A 292 -12.05 0.24 -5.32
C SER A 292 -11.15 -0.02 -6.53
N TYR A 293 -11.16 -1.25 -7.03
CA TYR A 293 -10.26 -1.67 -8.11
C TYR A 293 -10.40 -0.76 -9.34
N GLY A 294 -9.28 -0.15 -9.75
CA GLY A 294 -9.24 0.69 -10.95
C GLY A 294 -10.00 2.02 -10.82
N ARG A 295 -10.22 2.54 -9.60
CA ARG A 295 -11.00 3.76 -9.34
C ARG A 295 -10.68 4.95 -10.26
N CYS A 296 -9.41 5.19 -10.57
CA CYS A 296 -8.95 6.33 -11.36
C CYS A 296 -8.65 6.03 -12.83
N GLY A 297 -9.06 4.86 -13.33
CA GLY A 297 -8.82 4.43 -14.70
C GLY A 297 -7.34 4.17 -15.01
N ALA A 298 -7.04 4.01 -16.29
CA ALA A 298 -5.68 3.78 -16.79
C ALA A 298 -4.77 5.00 -16.56
N ASN A 299 -3.55 4.78 -16.10
CA ASN A 299 -2.51 5.78 -15.86
C ASN A 299 -2.94 6.92 -14.92
N GLY A 300 -3.97 6.68 -14.11
CA GLY A 300 -4.41 7.56 -13.02
C GLY A 300 -3.92 7.05 -11.66
N ILE A 301 -3.75 7.96 -10.71
CA ILE A 301 -3.41 7.69 -9.32
C ILE A 301 -4.49 8.24 -8.41
N CYS A 302 -4.89 7.44 -7.42
CA CYS A 302 -5.88 7.84 -6.43
C CYS A 302 -5.22 8.39 -5.16
N GLN A 303 -5.66 9.58 -4.74
CA GLN A 303 -5.23 10.29 -3.54
C GLN A 303 -6.48 10.66 -2.72
N MET A 304 -6.68 10.01 -1.57
CA MET A 304 -7.94 10.11 -0.80
C MET A 304 -8.20 11.52 -0.23
N ASN A 305 -7.15 12.27 0.11
CA ASN A 305 -7.25 13.59 0.75
C ASN A 305 -7.26 14.76 -0.24
N ASP A 306 -7.26 14.47 -1.54
CA ASP A 306 -7.14 15.48 -2.59
C ASP A 306 -8.47 15.62 -3.35
N LEU A 307 -8.75 16.84 -3.82
CA LEU A 307 -9.89 17.14 -4.67
C LEU A 307 -9.38 17.77 -5.98
N PRO A 308 -9.56 17.10 -7.13
CA PRO A 308 -10.17 15.78 -7.34
C PRO A 308 -9.29 14.62 -6.81
N MET A 309 -9.93 13.54 -6.31
CA MET A 309 -9.22 12.36 -5.77
C MET A 309 -8.36 11.65 -6.81
N CYS A 310 -8.77 11.71 -8.08
CA CYS A 310 -8.05 11.08 -9.18
C CYS A 310 -7.21 12.11 -9.91
N LYS A 311 -5.91 11.85 -9.98
CA LYS A 311 -4.96 12.63 -10.79
C LYS A 311 -4.33 11.75 -11.84
N CYS A 312 -3.91 12.36 -12.94
CA CYS A 312 -3.07 11.67 -13.90
C CYS A 312 -1.65 11.53 -13.35
N LEU A 313 -1.00 10.41 -13.65
CA LEU A 313 0.43 10.27 -13.39
C LEU A 313 1.21 11.36 -14.12
N VAL A 314 2.35 11.78 -13.56
CA VAL A 314 3.19 12.82 -14.17
C VAL A 314 3.59 12.42 -15.60
N GLY A 315 3.38 13.34 -16.55
CA GLY A 315 3.56 13.10 -18.00
C GLY A 315 2.30 12.62 -18.73
N PHE A 316 1.19 12.43 -18.03
CA PHE A 316 -0.10 12.07 -18.59
C PHE A 316 -1.12 13.21 -18.45
N ILE A 317 -2.13 13.18 -19.32
CA ILE A 317 -3.28 14.10 -19.31
C ILE A 317 -4.58 13.31 -19.37
N PRO A 318 -5.70 13.86 -18.87
CA PRO A 318 -6.99 13.21 -18.97
C PRO A 318 -7.32 12.89 -20.43
N LYS A 319 -7.80 11.67 -20.69
CA LYS A 319 -8.23 11.28 -22.04
C LYS A 319 -9.44 12.12 -22.52
N SER A 320 -10.27 12.53 -21.58
CA SER A 320 -11.43 13.40 -21.80
C SER A 320 -11.48 14.47 -20.71
N SER A 321 -11.12 15.71 -21.03
CA SER A 321 -11.21 16.84 -20.10
C SER A 321 -12.65 17.08 -19.61
N LYS A 322 -13.65 16.79 -20.48
CA LYS A 322 -15.07 16.92 -20.14
C LYS A 322 -15.49 15.95 -19.03
N GLU A 323 -15.06 14.68 -19.11
CA GLU A 323 -15.34 13.70 -18.06
C GLU A 323 -14.64 14.08 -16.76
N TRP A 324 -13.38 14.49 -16.84
CA TRP A 324 -12.60 14.89 -15.67
C TRP A 324 -13.20 16.11 -14.94
N SER A 325 -13.76 17.06 -15.69
CA SER A 325 -14.43 18.24 -15.13
C SER A 325 -15.68 17.93 -14.30
N VAL A 326 -16.30 16.76 -14.53
CA VAL A 326 -17.45 16.27 -13.76
C VAL A 326 -17.05 15.14 -12.80
N LEU A 327 -15.76 15.07 -12.42
CA LEU A 327 -15.18 14.07 -11.51
C LEU A 327 -15.33 12.62 -12.00
N ASN A 328 -15.51 12.42 -13.31
CA ASN A 328 -15.50 11.11 -13.94
C ASN A 328 -14.10 10.80 -14.48
N SER A 329 -13.43 9.84 -13.86
CA SER A 329 -12.08 9.40 -14.23
C SER A 329 -12.04 8.04 -14.94
N SER A 330 -13.19 7.48 -15.34
CA SER A 330 -13.27 6.13 -15.90
C SER A 330 -12.46 5.93 -17.19
N SER A 331 -12.35 6.97 -18.04
CA SER A 331 -11.52 6.92 -19.25
C SER A 331 -10.02 6.97 -18.99
N GLY A 332 -9.60 7.27 -17.75
CA GLY A 332 -8.21 7.40 -17.35
C GLY A 332 -7.46 8.52 -18.08
N CYS A 333 -6.16 8.33 -18.18
CA CYS A 333 -5.20 9.28 -18.69
C CYS A 333 -4.38 8.69 -19.83
N VAL A 334 -4.02 9.55 -20.78
CA VAL A 334 -3.15 9.23 -21.92
C VAL A 334 -1.86 10.02 -21.81
N ARG A 335 -0.78 9.51 -22.40
CA ARG A 335 0.49 10.25 -22.42
C ARG A 335 0.29 11.59 -23.12
N ARG A 336 0.85 12.65 -22.52
CA ARG A 336 0.86 13.98 -23.14
C ARG A 336 1.69 13.97 -24.43
N ILE A 337 2.84 13.31 -24.38
CA ILE A 337 3.78 13.19 -25.51
C ILE A 337 4.00 11.69 -25.75
N PRO A 338 3.82 11.20 -26.99
CA PRO A 338 4.17 9.82 -27.35
C PRO A 338 5.66 9.53 -27.05
N LEU A 339 5.96 8.31 -26.61
CA LEU A 339 7.34 7.90 -26.35
C LEU A 339 8.12 7.76 -27.66
N ASP A 340 9.24 8.46 -27.77
CA ASP A 340 10.22 8.28 -28.82
C ASP A 340 11.51 7.77 -28.18
N CYS A 341 11.56 6.45 -28.07
CA CYS A 341 12.61 5.64 -27.46
C CYS A 341 14.03 5.93 -27.97
N GLN A 342 14.19 6.74 -29.03
CA GLN A 342 15.48 7.08 -29.62
C GLN A 342 16.18 8.28 -28.96
N LYS A 343 15.53 9.12 -28.13
CA LYS A 343 16.16 10.35 -27.59
C LYS A 343 15.78 10.71 -26.15
N GLY A 344 16.72 10.50 -25.22
CA GLY A 344 16.83 11.31 -23.98
C GLY A 344 15.66 11.20 -23.01
N GLU A 345 15.16 10.01 -22.74
CA GLU A 345 14.01 9.77 -21.86
C GLU A 345 14.44 9.29 -20.47
N GLY A 346 13.71 9.66 -19.42
CA GLY A 346 14.08 9.44 -18.02
C GLY A 346 12.90 8.90 -17.23
N PHE A 347 13.08 8.74 -15.92
CA PHE A 347 12.01 8.26 -15.05
C PHE A 347 11.77 9.23 -13.92
N ILE A 348 10.50 9.37 -13.54
CA ILE A 348 10.10 10.06 -12.33
C ILE A 348 9.83 9.05 -11.23
N LYS A 349 10.43 9.28 -10.06
CA LYS A 349 10.21 8.48 -8.87
C LYS A 349 8.94 8.95 -8.17
N ILE A 350 7.98 8.06 -8.01
CA ILE A 350 6.75 8.27 -7.26
C ILE A 350 6.82 7.37 -6.02
N GLY A 351 6.71 7.96 -4.84
CA GLY A 351 6.82 7.26 -3.57
C GLY A 351 5.47 7.03 -2.90
N GLY A 352 5.43 6.11 -1.94
CA GLY A 352 4.25 5.87 -1.13
C GLY A 352 3.09 5.24 -1.89
N VAL A 353 3.36 4.41 -2.90
CA VAL A 353 2.29 3.89 -3.78
C VAL A 353 1.96 2.42 -3.56
N LYS A 354 0.68 2.07 -3.74
CA LYS A 354 0.26 0.72 -4.14
C LYS A 354 0.72 0.50 -5.59
N LEU A 355 1.62 -0.46 -5.82
CA LEU A 355 2.10 -0.78 -7.18
C LEU A 355 0.93 -1.11 -8.11
N PRO A 356 0.99 -0.81 -9.42
CA PRO A 356 -0.07 -1.16 -10.36
C PRO A 356 -0.38 -2.66 -10.39
N ASP A 357 -1.55 -3.03 -10.92
CA ASP A 357 -1.90 -4.42 -11.17
C ASP A 357 -0.91 -5.09 -12.14
N LEU A 358 -0.73 -6.40 -11.99
CA LEU A 358 0.21 -7.23 -12.74
C LEU A 358 -0.45 -7.77 -14.01
N LEU A 359 -0.94 -6.90 -14.89
CA LEU A 359 -1.63 -7.28 -16.14
C LEU A 359 -0.65 -7.56 -17.28
N GLN A 360 0.23 -6.61 -17.57
CA GLN A 360 1.27 -6.70 -18.58
C GLN A 360 2.60 -6.33 -17.92
N PHE A 361 3.32 -7.33 -17.44
CA PHE A 361 4.49 -7.12 -16.62
C PHE A 361 5.59 -8.15 -16.89
N TRP A 362 6.79 -7.84 -16.42
CA TRP A 362 7.93 -8.76 -16.37
C TRP A 362 8.61 -8.68 -15.01
N LEU A 363 9.01 -9.83 -14.49
CA LEU A 363 9.59 -9.97 -13.15
C LEU A 363 10.95 -10.69 -13.23
N ASN A 364 11.96 -10.11 -12.57
CA ASN A 364 13.22 -10.78 -12.28
C ASN A 364 13.68 -10.46 -10.85
N LYS A 365 13.67 -11.47 -9.96
CA LYS A 365 13.96 -11.28 -8.53
C LYS A 365 15.45 -11.05 -8.22
N ASN A 366 16.35 -11.31 -9.17
CA ASN A 366 17.81 -11.26 -8.96
C ASN A 366 18.45 -9.95 -9.44
N MET A 367 17.70 -9.09 -10.11
CA MET A 367 18.21 -7.82 -10.62
C MET A 367 18.19 -6.72 -9.57
N SER A 368 19.18 -5.83 -9.65
CA SER A 368 19.19 -4.56 -8.93
C SER A 368 18.25 -3.54 -9.58
N LEU A 369 17.91 -2.48 -8.85
CA LEU A 369 17.08 -1.39 -9.35
C LEU A 369 17.74 -0.63 -10.53
N ASP A 370 19.07 -0.48 -10.52
CA ASP A 370 19.81 0.20 -11.59
C ASP A 370 19.84 -0.65 -12.87
N GLU A 371 20.03 -1.96 -12.75
CA GLU A 371 19.88 -2.88 -13.89
C GLU A 371 18.44 -2.88 -14.41
N CYS A 372 17.46 -2.77 -13.52
CA CYS A 372 16.04 -2.68 -13.88
C CYS A 372 15.74 -1.43 -14.72
N LYS A 373 16.31 -0.28 -14.31
CA LYS A 373 16.25 0.98 -15.08
C LYS A 373 16.83 0.81 -16.48
N VAL A 374 18.03 0.22 -16.58
CA VAL A 374 18.70 -0.03 -17.87
C VAL A 374 17.87 -0.98 -18.75
N GLU A 375 17.29 -2.01 -18.16
CA GLU A 375 16.49 -3.00 -18.89
C GLU A 375 15.16 -2.43 -19.38
N CYS A 376 14.51 -1.58 -18.59
CA CYS A 376 13.35 -0.81 -19.03
C CYS A 376 13.73 0.12 -20.20
N LEU A 377 14.85 0.85 -20.11
CA LEU A 377 15.31 1.76 -21.16
C LEU A 377 15.58 1.07 -22.51
N LYS A 378 15.98 -0.20 -22.51
CA LYS A 378 16.15 -0.98 -23.76
C LYS A 378 14.82 -1.34 -24.41
N LYS A 379 13.73 -1.37 -23.65
CA LYS A 379 12.41 -1.81 -24.10
C LYS A 379 11.50 -0.61 -24.22
N CYS A 380 11.34 -0.10 -25.45
CA CYS A 380 10.52 1.07 -25.74
C CYS A 380 9.05 0.97 -25.29
N SER A 381 8.54 -0.24 -25.09
CA SER A 381 7.19 -0.50 -24.58
C SER A 381 7.08 -0.43 -23.06
N CYS A 382 8.20 -0.35 -22.34
CA CYS A 382 8.22 -0.29 -20.88
C CYS A 382 7.65 1.05 -20.43
N THR A 383 6.67 1.03 -19.52
CA THR A 383 5.99 2.24 -19.04
C THR A 383 6.40 2.64 -17.63
N ALA A 384 6.78 1.67 -16.81
CA ALA A 384 7.29 1.90 -15.47
C ALA A 384 8.13 0.72 -14.97
N TYR A 385 8.93 0.97 -13.93
CA TYR A 385 9.61 -0.09 -13.20
C TYR A 385 9.63 0.13 -11.68
N ALA A 386 9.86 -0.92 -10.90
CA ALA A 386 9.99 -0.88 -9.45
C ALA A 386 10.82 -2.05 -8.91
N ASN A 387 11.23 -1.96 -7.64
CA ASN A 387 11.71 -3.13 -6.90
C ASN A 387 10.54 -4.06 -6.57
N SER A 388 10.76 -5.37 -6.68
CA SER A 388 9.78 -6.39 -6.24
C SER A 388 9.85 -6.68 -4.74
N ASP A 389 11.03 -6.51 -4.14
CA ASP A 389 11.29 -6.68 -2.71
C ASP A 389 11.94 -5.41 -2.18
N ILE A 390 11.47 -4.90 -1.05
CA ILE A 390 11.95 -3.64 -0.47
C ILE A 390 12.79 -3.83 0.78
N ARG A 391 13.09 -5.08 1.17
CA ARG A 391 13.96 -5.36 2.33
C ARG A 391 15.38 -4.86 2.06
N GLY A 392 16.04 -4.37 3.10
CA GLY A 392 17.40 -3.83 3.00
C GLY A 392 17.46 -2.63 2.05
N ALA A 393 18.33 -2.70 1.03
CA ALA A 393 18.41 -1.67 -0.01
C ALA A 393 17.33 -1.81 -1.12
N GLY A 394 16.51 -2.87 -1.06
CA GLY A 394 15.57 -3.26 -2.09
C GLY A 394 16.23 -4.08 -3.21
N SER A 395 15.48 -5.03 -3.76
CA SER A 395 15.94 -5.96 -4.80
C SER A 395 14.81 -6.45 -5.70
N GLY A 396 15.23 -7.06 -6.81
CA GLY A 396 14.38 -7.55 -7.87
C GLY A 396 13.82 -6.43 -8.74
N CYS A 397 13.39 -6.79 -9.94
CA CYS A 397 12.95 -5.90 -10.99
C CYS A 397 11.54 -6.26 -11.43
N LEU A 398 10.65 -5.30 -11.32
CA LEU A 398 9.32 -5.31 -11.92
C LEU A 398 9.29 -4.29 -13.05
N LEU A 399 8.94 -4.73 -14.25
CA LEU A 399 8.67 -3.86 -15.39
C LEU A 399 7.19 -3.96 -15.75
N TRP A 400 6.56 -2.84 -16.08
CA TRP A 400 5.22 -2.80 -16.66
C TRP A 400 5.27 -2.39 -18.12
N PHE A 401 4.32 -2.91 -18.89
CA PHE A 401 4.09 -2.59 -20.29
C PHE A 401 2.64 -2.13 -20.45
N GLY A 402 2.41 -1.11 -21.29
CA GLY A 402 1.07 -0.55 -21.47
C GLY A 402 0.54 0.21 -20.25
N ASP A 403 -0.79 0.21 -20.08
CA ASP A 403 -1.50 1.03 -19.09
C ASP A 403 -1.26 0.55 -17.67
N LEU A 404 -0.97 1.51 -16.78
CA LEU A 404 -0.84 1.25 -15.35
C LEU A 404 -2.21 1.42 -14.67
N ILE A 405 -2.71 0.38 -14.01
CA ILE A 405 -4.07 0.37 -13.44
C ILE A 405 -4.01 0.09 -11.94
N ASP A 406 -4.97 0.64 -11.19
CA ASP A 406 -5.18 0.37 -9.77
C ASP A 406 -4.02 0.83 -8.86
N ILE A 407 -3.57 2.07 -9.11
CA ILE A 407 -2.56 2.77 -8.32
C ILE A 407 -3.25 3.71 -7.33
N ARG A 408 -2.79 3.69 -6.08
CA ARG A 408 -3.11 4.69 -5.06
C ARG A 408 -1.85 5.17 -4.37
N GLU A 409 -1.89 6.38 -3.85
CA GLU A 409 -0.87 6.93 -2.95
C GLU A 409 -1.33 6.82 -1.49
N PHE A 410 -0.38 6.62 -0.59
CA PHE A 410 -0.54 6.68 0.85
C PHE A 410 0.11 7.95 1.39
N THR A 411 -0.57 8.66 2.29
CA THR A 411 0.01 9.83 2.97
C THR A 411 1.18 9.43 3.87
N GLN A 412 2.14 10.36 4.06
CA GLN A 412 3.49 10.11 4.61
C GLN A 412 3.53 9.22 5.86
N GLY A 413 4.41 8.21 5.84
CA GLY A 413 4.71 7.29 6.95
C GLY A 413 4.44 5.82 6.62
N ASP A 414 3.42 5.57 5.80
CA ASP A 414 2.88 4.22 5.65
C ASP A 414 3.26 3.53 4.32
N GLY A 415 3.68 4.27 3.30
CA GLY A 415 4.07 3.73 2.01
C GLY A 415 5.59 3.77 1.80
N ILE A 416 6.24 2.60 1.84
CA ILE A 416 7.70 2.45 1.58
C ILE A 416 8.02 1.99 0.16
N GLN A 417 6.99 1.88 -0.68
CA GLN A 417 7.11 1.37 -2.05
C GLN A 417 7.22 2.53 -3.05
N TYR A 418 8.16 2.39 -3.98
CA TYR A 418 8.41 3.36 -5.04
C TYR A 418 8.15 2.74 -6.41
N ILE A 419 7.62 3.55 -7.32
CA ILE A 419 7.53 3.25 -8.75
C ILE A 419 8.23 4.33 -9.55
N TYR A 420 8.89 3.93 -10.62
CA TYR A 420 9.59 4.81 -11.54
C TYR A 420 8.84 4.84 -12.86
N GLY A 421 8.03 5.89 -13.06
CA GLY A 421 7.23 6.07 -14.26
C GLY A 421 8.03 6.74 -15.38
N TRP A 422 7.84 6.32 -16.62
CA TRP A 422 8.56 6.86 -17.76
C TRP A 422 8.13 8.29 -18.10
N LEU A 423 9.10 9.21 -18.19
CA LEU A 423 8.92 10.63 -18.47
C LEU A 423 9.88 11.12 -19.56
N HIS A 424 9.40 11.97 -20.45
CA HIS A 424 10.23 12.57 -21.50
C HIS A 424 11.10 13.70 -20.92
N ARG A 425 12.44 13.55 -20.82
CA ARG A 425 13.32 14.55 -20.15
C ARG A 425 13.35 15.91 -20.86
N ASN A 426 12.92 15.97 -22.12
CA ASN A 426 12.82 17.21 -22.89
C ASN A 426 11.39 17.73 -23.01
N GLN A 427 10.44 17.26 -22.18
CA GLN A 427 9.03 17.68 -22.26
C GLN A 427 8.88 19.20 -22.24
N ALA A 428 9.55 19.88 -21.31
CA ALA A 428 9.51 21.34 -21.24
C ALA A 428 10.08 22.03 -22.49
N TRP A 429 11.15 21.49 -23.07
CA TRP A 429 11.74 22.00 -24.30
C TRP A 429 10.85 21.78 -25.53
N LEU A 430 10.20 20.61 -25.63
CA LEU A 430 9.27 20.31 -26.72
C LEU A 430 8.06 21.24 -26.67
N LEU A 431 7.43 21.37 -25.49
CA LEU A 431 6.31 22.29 -25.29
C LEU A 431 6.69 23.75 -25.57
N TRP A 432 7.91 24.16 -25.20
CA TRP A 432 8.42 25.49 -25.54
C TRP A 432 8.53 25.72 -27.05
N LYS A 433 9.11 24.77 -27.79
CA LYS A 433 9.23 24.87 -29.26
C LYS A 433 7.88 24.86 -29.98
N GLU A 434 6.89 24.17 -29.44
CA GLU A 434 5.55 24.08 -29.99
C GLU A 434 4.65 25.28 -29.62
N GLY A 435 5.16 26.26 -28.85
CA GLY A 435 4.36 27.39 -28.36
C GLY A 435 3.34 27.02 -27.28
N LYS A 436 3.47 25.83 -26.70
CA LYS A 436 2.56 25.22 -25.71
C LYS A 436 3.16 25.17 -24.30
N ALA A 437 4.10 26.07 -23.99
CA ALA A 437 4.82 26.07 -22.72
C ALA A 437 3.90 26.17 -21.48
N LEU A 438 2.74 26.83 -21.61
CA LEU A 438 1.74 26.90 -20.55
C LEU A 438 1.13 25.53 -20.20
N GLU A 439 1.24 24.52 -21.06
CA GLU A 439 0.81 23.16 -20.74
C GLU A 439 1.69 22.46 -19.69
N LEU A 440 2.84 23.05 -19.32
CA LEU A 440 3.65 22.63 -18.17
C LEU A 440 3.00 23.00 -16.82
N VAL A 441 2.07 23.95 -16.85
CA VAL A 441 1.35 24.38 -15.66
C VAL A 441 0.38 23.28 -15.25
N ASP A 442 0.40 22.92 -13.97
CA ASP A 442 -0.55 21.95 -13.42
C ASP A 442 -1.98 22.45 -13.64
N ALA A 443 -2.86 21.56 -14.11
CA ALA A 443 -4.27 21.85 -14.31
C ALA A 443 -4.96 22.31 -13.01
N VAL A 444 -4.43 21.93 -11.84
CA VAL A 444 -4.92 22.36 -10.52
C VAL A 444 -4.72 23.87 -10.29
N MET A 445 -3.80 24.53 -11.00
CA MET A 445 -3.52 25.96 -10.79
C MET A 445 -4.53 26.91 -11.47
N GLU A 446 -5.47 26.43 -12.29
CA GLU A 446 -6.52 27.23 -12.98
C GLU A 446 -6.15 28.71 -13.27
N ASP A 447 -6.99 29.71 -13.00
CA ASP A 447 -6.71 31.14 -13.25
C ASP A 447 -5.86 31.81 -12.14
N SER A 448 -5.25 31.04 -11.23
CA SER A 448 -4.54 31.56 -10.05
C SER A 448 -3.12 32.07 -10.32
N TYR A 449 -2.67 32.05 -11.57
CA TYR A 449 -1.30 32.44 -11.94
C TYR A 449 -1.27 33.51 -13.03
N VAL A 450 -0.26 34.38 -12.95
CA VAL A 450 -0.01 35.37 -13.98
C VAL A 450 0.75 34.70 -15.13
N VAL A 451 0.08 34.55 -16.28
CA VAL A 451 0.60 33.89 -17.50
C VAL A 451 2.01 34.39 -17.87
N SER A 452 2.25 35.70 -17.83
CA SER A 452 3.54 36.30 -18.17
C SER A 452 4.66 35.88 -17.21
N GLN A 453 4.36 35.73 -15.92
CA GLN A 453 5.33 35.33 -14.90
C GLN A 453 5.68 33.85 -15.00
N VAL A 454 4.68 33.00 -15.29
CA VAL A 454 4.92 31.57 -15.48
C VAL A 454 5.74 31.30 -16.74
N MET A 455 5.39 31.94 -17.86
CA MET A 455 6.17 31.87 -19.10
C MET A 455 7.62 32.31 -18.89
N LYS A 456 7.82 33.35 -18.10
CA LYS A 456 9.15 33.87 -17.73
C LYS A 456 9.94 32.86 -16.88
N CYS A 457 9.31 32.23 -15.89
CA CYS A 457 9.94 31.17 -15.10
C CYS A 457 10.36 29.98 -15.97
N ILE A 458 9.51 29.57 -16.92
CA ILE A 458 9.83 28.50 -17.88
C ILE A 458 11.02 28.91 -18.76
N GLN A 459 11.01 30.13 -19.31
CA GLN A 459 12.06 30.65 -20.16
C GLN A 459 13.41 30.70 -19.43
N VAL A 460 13.44 31.25 -18.21
CA VAL A 460 14.64 31.31 -17.38
C VAL A 460 15.12 29.90 -17.03
N GLY A 461 14.21 28.98 -16.70
CA GLY A 461 14.53 27.58 -16.45
C GLY A 461 15.23 26.93 -17.64
N LEU A 462 14.69 27.10 -18.86
CA LEU A 462 15.26 26.56 -20.09
C LEU A 462 16.62 27.18 -20.43
N LEU A 463 16.81 28.48 -20.20
CA LEU A 463 18.11 29.16 -20.36
C LEU A 463 19.19 28.56 -19.44
N CYS A 464 18.82 28.18 -18.22
CA CYS A 464 19.74 27.59 -17.24
C CYS A 464 20.22 26.19 -17.62
N VAL A 465 19.49 25.46 -18.47
CA VAL A 465 19.79 24.06 -18.84
C VAL A 465 20.33 23.88 -20.25
N GLN A 466 20.68 24.96 -20.95
CA GLN A 466 21.14 24.89 -22.33
C GLN A 466 22.35 23.95 -22.54
N LYS A 467 22.44 23.36 -23.73
CA LYS A 467 23.44 22.35 -24.11
C LYS A 467 24.86 22.81 -23.86
N TYR A 468 25.19 24.02 -24.30
CA TYR A 468 26.53 24.57 -24.14
C TYR A 468 26.61 25.40 -22.85
N PRO A 469 27.60 25.15 -21.97
CA PRO A 469 27.76 25.92 -20.73
C PRO A 469 27.89 27.43 -20.96
N GLY A 470 28.50 27.85 -22.08
CA GLY A 470 28.66 29.27 -22.44
C GLY A 470 27.35 29.98 -22.83
N ASP A 471 26.31 29.23 -23.19
CA ASP A 471 24.99 29.81 -23.46
C ASP A 471 24.19 30.09 -22.18
N ARG A 472 24.56 29.44 -21.06
CA ARG A 472 23.83 29.53 -19.79
C ARG A 472 24.07 30.89 -19.12
N PRO A 473 23.03 31.57 -18.63
CA PRO A 473 23.19 32.84 -17.95
C PRO A 473 23.98 32.67 -16.65
N ILE A 474 24.78 33.69 -16.31
CA ILE A 474 25.40 33.79 -14.99
C ILE A 474 24.33 34.01 -13.92
N MET A 475 24.62 33.60 -12.69
CA MET A 475 23.62 33.57 -11.62
C MET A 475 23.05 34.95 -11.26
N SER A 476 23.87 36.00 -11.31
CA SER A 476 23.41 37.38 -11.12
C SER A 476 22.38 37.78 -12.19
N SER A 477 22.60 37.38 -13.44
CA SER A 477 21.64 37.60 -14.52
C SER A 477 20.35 36.83 -14.30
N VAL A 478 20.37 35.60 -13.78
CA VAL A 478 19.16 34.83 -13.45
C VAL A 478 18.29 35.53 -12.40
N VAL A 479 18.92 36.06 -11.34
CA VAL A 479 18.20 36.82 -10.29
C VAL A 479 17.59 38.09 -10.87
N VAL A 480 18.34 38.82 -11.70
CA VAL A 480 17.82 40.01 -12.39
C VAL A 480 16.68 39.66 -13.34
N MET A 481 16.83 38.58 -14.11
CA MET A 481 15.79 38.09 -15.01
C MET A 481 14.52 37.79 -14.23
N LEU A 482 14.57 37.04 -13.11
CA LEU A 482 13.37 36.72 -12.33
C LEU A 482 12.75 37.93 -11.63
N SER A 483 13.56 38.81 -11.06
CA SER A 483 13.11 39.95 -10.24
C SER A 483 12.54 41.13 -11.03
N ASN A 484 12.99 41.36 -12.27
CA ASN A 484 12.58 42.53 -13.06
C ASN A 484 11.63 42.14 -14.19
N GLU A 485 10.45 42.73 -14.24
CA GLU A 485 9.42 42.43 -15.26
C GLU A 485 9.76 42.94 -16.68
N SER A 486 10.63 43.95 -16.78
CA SER A 486 10.97 44.65 -18.04
C SER A 486 12.24 44.16 -18.73
N VAL A 487 12.86 43.08 -18.25
CA VAL A 487 14.12 42.56 -18.83
C VAL A 487 13.82 41.72 -20.06
N THR A 488 14.38 42.11 -21.21
CA THR A 488 14.30 41.32 -22.44
C THR A 488 15.22 40.11 -22.33
N MET A 489 14.67 38.91 -22.39
CA MET A 489 15.42 37.66 -22.25
C MET A 489 15.70 37.00 -23.60
N PRO A 490 16.86 36.35 -23.78
CA PRO A 490 17.15 35.59 -24.99
C PRO A 490 16.21 34.38 -25.11
N GLN A 491 16.01 33.92 -26.35
CA GLN A 491 15.28 32.69 -26.60
C GLN A 491 16.14 31.48 -26.17
N PRO A 492 15.57 30.53 -25.40
CA PRO A 492 16.30 29.34 -25.00
C PRO A 492 16.68 28.48 -26.22
N LYS A 493 17.91 27.98 -26.22
CA LYS A 493 18.42 26.96 -27.14
C LYS A 493 18.21 25.57 -26.55
N GLN A 494 18.51 24.53 -27.35
CA GLN A 494 18.34 23.14 -26.94
C GLN A 494 19.06 22.85 -25.60
N PRO A 495 18.39 22.20 -24.63
CA PRO A 495 19.00 21.79 -23.38
C PRO A 495 20.07 20.69 -23.50
N GLY A 496 20.95 20.64 -22.49
CA GLY A 496 22.11 19.75 -22.43
C GLY A 496 21.89 18.40 -21.78
N PHE A 497 20.73 17.78 -21.96
CA PHE A 497 20.39 16.51 -21.29
C PHE A 497 21.03 15.25 -21.89
N PHE A 498 22.12 15.40 -22.65
CA PHE A 498 22.81 14.29 -23.32
C PHE A 498 24.06 13.83 -22.55
N THR A 499 23.97 12.68 -21.89
CA THR A 499 25.11 11.77 -21.72
C THR A 499 24.84 10.50 -22.53
N GLY A 500 24.99 10.65 -23.85
CA GLY A 500 25.14 9.54 -24.79
C GLY A 500 26.15 10.00 -25.83
N ARG A 501 27.32 9.35 -25.88
CA ARG A 501 28.35 9.61 -26.88
C ARG A 501 27.73 9.35 -28.26
N SER A 502 27.35 10.39 -28.99
CA SER A 502 27.09 10.32 -30.42
C SER A 502 28.26 11.00 -31.11
N SER A 503 29.05 10.17 -31.76
CA SER A 503 30.25 10.52 -32.51
C SER A 503 29.88 11.04 -33.90
N THR A 504 29.21 12.19 -34.01
CA THR A 504 29.08 12.95 -35.26
C THR A 504 28.55 14.33 -34.92
N ASP A 505 29.44 15.31 -34.83
CA ASP A 505 29.18 16.73 -35.06
C ASP A 505 30.56 17.38 -35.19
N THR A 506 31.20 17.14 -36.34
CA THR A 506 32.39 17.87 -36.79
C THR A 506 31.94 19.16 -37.44
N ASP A 507 32.16 20.30 -36.79
CA ASP A 507 32.34 21.59 -37.43
C ASP A 507 33.09 22.52 -36.46
N PHE A 508 34.43 22.47 -36.51
CA PHE A 508 35.31 23.53 -36.00
C PHE A 508 36.32 23.87 -37.09
N PRO A 509 36.55 25.17 -37.42
CA PRO A 509 37.59 25.56 -38.36
C PRO A 509 38.98 25.30 -37.76
N SER A 510 39.86 24.80 -38.62
CA SER A 510 41.23 24.38 -38.34
C SER A 510 42.18 25.50 -37.95
N SER A 511 43.08 25.21 -37.01
CA SER A 511 44.47 25.64 -37.09
C SER A 511 45.41 24.62 -36.40
N ASN A 512 46.27 24.01 -37.23
CA ASN A 512 47.56 23.34 -37.00
C ASN A 512 48.18 23.53 -35.61
N GLU A 513 48.80 22.55 -34.92
CA GLU A 513 49.73 21.51 -35.37
C GLU A 513 49.95 20.44 -34.26
N LYS A 514 50.22 19.18 -34.68
CA LYS A 514 50.98 18.08 -34.03
C LYS A 514 50.42 17.32 -32.81
N GLY A 515 50.07 16.06 -33.10
CA GLY A 515 50.71 14.89 -32.46
C GLY A 515 49.97 14.26 -31.28
N CYS A 516 49.29 13.14 -31.53
CA CYS A 516 48.81 12.24 -30.48
C CYS A 516 50.00 11.61 -29.73
N THR A 517 50.02 11.76 -28.42
CA THR A 517 50.52 10.74 -27.49
C THR A 517 49.49 10.51 -26.40
N GLU A 518 49.21 9.23 -26.16
CA GLU A 518 48.38 8.74 -25.08
C GLU A 518 48.94 9.16 -23.71
N ASN A 519 48.01 9.34 -22.77
CA ASN A 519 48.17 9.56 -21.32
C ASN A 519 48.68 10.92 -20.85
N LEU A 520 47.73 11.79 -20.46
CA LEU A 520 47.85 12.59 -19.23
C LEU A 520 46.46 13.05 -18.76
N VAL A 521 45.96 12.36 -17.73
CA VAL A 521 44.94 12.87 -16.84
C VAL A 521 45.55 14.06 -16.09
N THR A 522 45.15 15.29 -16.42
CA THR A 522 45.39 16.45 -15.55
C THR A 522 44.15 16.64 -14.68
N VAL A 523 44.19 16.08 -13.47
CA VAL A 523 43.28 16.45 -12.38
C VAL A 523 43.78 17.77 -11.82
N THR A 524 43.11 18.87 -12.13
CA THR A 524 43.19 20.07 -11.29
C THR A 524 42.37 19.79 -10.03
N VAL A 525 43.08 19.59 -8.92
CA VAL A 525 42.51 19.49 -7.58
C VAL A 525 41.98 20.87 -7.19
N LEU A 526 40.66 21.04 -7.21
CA LEU A 526 40.00 22.16 -6.53
C LEU A 526 39.91 21.80 -5.04
N GLU A 527 40.45 22.65 -4.18
CA GLU A 527 40.42 22.48 -2.73
C GLU A 527 38.97 22.40 -2.21
N GLY A 528 38.72 21.48 -1.27
CA GLY A 528 37.39 21.09 -0.80
C GLY A 528 36.49 22.23 -0.28
N GLY A 529 37.05 23.38 0.07
CA GLY A 529 36.29 24.55 0.54
C GLY A 529 35.55 25.32 -0.55
N GLU A 530 35.94 25.24 -1.83
CA GLU A 530 35.18 25.88 -2.94
C GLU A 530 33.96 25.05 -3.38
N MET A 531 34.05 23.73 -3.25
CA MET A 531 32.97 22.80 -3.60
C MET A 531 31.75 22.94 -2.67
N GLU A 532 31.95 23.10 -1.36
CA GLU A 532 30.87 23.32 -0.39
C GLU A 532 30.20 24.70 -0.58
N ARG A 533 30.98 25.75 -0.86
CA ARG A 533 30.47 27.10 -1.10
C ARG A 533 29.61 27.18 -2.37
N HIS A 534 29.99 26.48 -3.44
CA HIS A 534 29.18 26.36 -4.66
C HIS A 534 27.90 25.55 -4.44
N ALA A 535 27.91 24.53 -3.58
CA ALA A 535 26.72 23.76 -3.23
C ALA A 535 25.73 24.59 -2.38
N GLN A 536 26.23 25.29 -1.37
CA GLN A 536 25.42 26.17 -0.51
C GLN A 536 24.83 27.36 -1.28
N ALA A 537 25.59 27.99 -2.19
CA ALA A 537 25.07 29.06 -3.04
C ALA A 537 23.95 28.58 -3.98
N LYS A 538 24.07 27.35 -4.52
CA LYS A 538 23.02 26.73 -5.34
C LYS A 538 21.76 26.43 -4.51
N GLU A 539 21.92 26.04 -3.26
CA GLU A 539 20.80 25.72 -2.36
C GLU A 539 20.07 26.97 -1.84
N MET A 540 20.79 28.03 -1.49
CA MET A 540 20.20 29.33 -1.14
C MET A 540 19.46 29.96 -2.32
N MET A 541 20.05 29.90 -3.52
CA MET A 541 19.41 30.33 -4.76
C MET A 541 18.14 29.55 -5.07
N TRP A 542 18.17 28.24 -4.81
CA TRP A 542 17.02 27.36 -5.00
C TRP A 542 15.88 27.68 -4.04
N LYS A 543 16.19 28.00 -2.77
CA LYS A 543 15.21 28.51 -1.81
C LYS A 543 14.61 29.85 -2.27
N HIS A 544 15.41 30.73 -2.85
CA HIS A 544 14.95 32.03 -3.35
C HIS A 544 14.01 31.90 -4.57
N ILE A 545 14.34 31.06 -5.55
CA ILE A 545 13.47 30.78 -6.71
C ILE A 545 12.14 30.18 -6.27
N LYS A 546 12.17 29.17 -5.39
CA LYS A 546 10.95 28.57 -4.82
C LYS A 546 10.11 29.56 -4.01
N SER A 547 10.77 30.47 -3.28
CA SER A 547 10.10 31.53 -2.53
C SER A 547 9.45 32.54 -3.47
N LYS A 548 10.15 32.94 -4.55
CA LYS A 548 9.62 33.92 -5.50
C LYS A 548 8.50 33.35 -6.35
N CYS A 549 8.59 32.10 -6.78
CA CYS A 549 7.46 31.42 -7.44
C CYS A 549 6.22 31.34 -6.54
N ARG A 550 6.39 31.11 -5.23
CA ARG A 550 5.29 31.15 -4.24
C ARG A 550 4.68 32.54 -4.04
N GLU A 551 5.54 33.56 -4.04
CA GLU A 551 5.12 34.95 -3.88
C GLU A 551 4.40 35.47 -5.14
N LEU A 552 4.80 34.99 -6.31
CA LEU A 552 4.23 35.33 -7.62
C LEU A 552 2.94 34.54 -7.95
N SER A 553 2.69 33.41 -7.28
CA SER A 553 1.46 32.60 -7.39
C SER A 553 0.35 33.00 -6.40
N GLY A 554 0.50 34.10 -5.67
CA GLY A 554 -0.59 34.71 -4.88
C GLY A 554 -1.08 33.93 -3.64
N GLN A 555 -0.31 33.02 -3.03
CA GLN A 555 -0.76 32.29 -1.83
C GLN A 555 -0.45 33.02 -0.49
N PRO A 556 -1.34 32.94 0.53
CA PRO A 556 -1.08 33.46 1.88
C PRO A 556 0.00 32.66 2.64
N LYS A 557 0.67 33.32 3.59
CA LYS A 557 1.85 32.82 4.31
C LYS A 557 1.61 31.84 5.47
N ASP A 558 0.36 31.46 5.78
CA ASP A 558 0.06 30.52 6.86
C ASP A 558 -0.64 29.26 6.34
N GLY A 559 -0.01 28.10 6.56
CA GLY A 559 -0.58 26.78 6.27
C GLY A 559 0.34 25.90 5.42
N SER A 560 0.92 24.89 6.08
CA SER A 560 1.64 23.73 5.51
C SER A 560 1.27 23.36 4.07
N CYS A 561 2.15 23.65 3.11
CA CYS A 561 2.16 23.03 1.79
C CYS A 561 3.49 22.31 1.57
N SER A 562 3.48 20.99 1.71
CA SER A 562 4.57 20.12 1.28
C SER A 562 4.55 20.02 -0.25
N PHE A 563 5.46 20.73 -0.92
CA PHE A 563 5.72 20.54 -2.34
C PHE A 563 6.33 19.15 -2.56
N ILE A 564 5.49 18.16 -2.88
CA ILE A 564 5.91 16.89 -3.47
C ILE A 564 6.13 17.16 -4.96
N GLY A 565 7.38 17.05 -5.41
CA GLY A 565 7.79 16.64 -6.78
C GLY A 565 7.45 17.48 -8.01
N ASP A 566 6.42 18.33 -8.01
CA ASP A 566 5.71 18.71 -9.25
C ASP A 566 5.77 20.21 -9.59
N ASP A 567 6.88 20.91 -9.28
CA ASP A 567 7.07 22.25 -9.85
C ASP A 567 7.49 22.16 -11.34
N ILE A 568 7.06 23.15 -12.14
CA ILE A 568 7.52 23.39 -13.52
C ILE A 568 9.04 23.24 -13.62
N TYR A 569 9.74 23.62 -12.56
CA TYR A 569 11.17 23.51 -12.45
C TYR A 569 11.68 22.07 -12.42
N THR A 570 11.05 21.13 -11.71
CA THR A 570 11.44 19.70 -11.68
C THR A 570 11.21 19.06 -13.04
N GLN A 571 10.18 19.50 -13.78
CA GLN A 571 9.97 19.09 -15.17
C GLN A 571 11.02 19.68 -16.14
N VAL A 572 11.55 20.87 -15.85
CA VAL A 572 12.61 21.52 -16.65
C VAL A 572 14.00 21.00 -16.29
N MET A 573 14.26 20.62 -15.04
CA MET A 573 15.61 20.41 -14.49
C MET A 573 15.90 18.96 -14.07
N GLY A 574 14.88 18.12 -13.90
CA GLY A 574 14.99 16.71 -13.50
C GLY A 574 15.24 16.46 -12.01
N PRO A 575 15.01 15.22 -11.52
CA PRO A 575 15.12 14.86 -10.09
C PRO A 575 16.55 14.59 -9.57
N GLU A 576 17.56 14.47 -10.44
CA GLU A 576 18.94 14.13 -10.03
C GLU A 576 19.78 15.38 -9.71
N ARG A 577 19.90 15.76 -8.43
CA ARG A 577 20.87 16.76 -7.95
C ARG A 577 21.99 16.17 -7.12
N HIS A 578 22.69 15.16 -7.63
CA HIS A 578 24.04 14.79 -7.13
C HIS A 578 25.04 14.48 -8.26
N GLY A 579 24.59 14.52 -9.52
CA GLY A 579 25.48 14.40 -10.68
C GLY A 579 26.22 15.71 -10.93
N ARG A 580 27.56 15.65 -10.90
CA ARG A 580 28.48 16.66 -11.43
C ARG A 580 27.91 17.32 -12.69
N VAL A 581 27.30 18.49 -12.56
CA VAL A 581 27.40 19.50 -13.61
C VAL A 581 28.85 19.93 -13.53
N ARG A 582 29.73 19.39 -14.39
CA ARG A 582 31.05 19.98 -14.63
C ARG A 582 30.78 21.41 -15.10
N GLY A 583 30.75 22.33 -14.15
CA GLY A 583 30.58 23.74 -14.40
C GLY A 583 31.85 24.23 -15.05
N TYR A 584 31.89 24.23 -16.39
CA TYR A 584 32.76 25.12 -17.14
C TYR A 584 32.11 26.51 -17.24
N GLY A 585 31.51 26.98 -16.13
CA GLY A 585 31.03 28.35 -16.03
C GLY A 585 32.22 29.25 -15.71
N LEU A 586 32.80 29.86 -16.75
CA LEU A 586 33.94 30.79 -16.63
C LEU A 586 33.54 32.21 -16.16
N GLY A 587 32.41 32.36 -15.45
CA GLY A 587 31.96 33.67 -14.96
C GLY A 587 32.46 33.92 -13.54
N PRO A 588 33.17 35.03 -13.24
CA PRO A 588 33.59 35.35 -11.89
C PRO A 588 32.36 35.64 -11.01
N THR A 589 32.34 35.04 -9.81
CA THR A 589 31.42 35.42 -8.74
C THR A 589 31.74 36.86 -8.32
N PRO A 590 30.79 37.82 -8.37
CA PRO A 590 31.09 39.22 -8.06
C PRO A 590 31.53 39.40 -6.59
N SER A 591 32.78 39.79 -6.39
CA SER A 591 33.38 40.07 -5.07
C SER A 591 32.75 41.25 -4.35
N THR A 592 32.02 42.10 -5.07
CA THR A 592 31.27 43.24 -4.53
C THR A 592 30.05 42.83 -3.68
N VAL A 593 29.60 41.58 -3.77
CA VAL A 593 28.47 41.04 -2.97
C VAL A 593 28.95 40.11 -1.84
N PHE A 594 30.13 39.50 -1.97
CA PHE A 594 30.57 38.41 -1.09
C PHE A 594 31.89 38.66 -0.32
N GLY A 595 32.42 39.89 -0.38
CA GLY A 595 33.61 40.32 0.39
C GLY A 595 34.95 39.83 -0.18
N SER A 596 36.03 40.56 0.11
CA SER A 596 37.39 40.24 -0.36
C SER A 596 38.04 39.13 0.49
N THR A 597 38.74 38.23 -0.19
CA THR A 597 39.50 37.12 0.41
C THR A 597 40.82 37.60 1.01
N SER A 598 40.87 37.72 2.35
CA SER A 598 42.13 37.64 3.11
C SER A 598 41.88 37.00 4.48
N SER A 599 42.96 36.56 5.11
CA SER A 599 43.07 35.64 6.26
C SER A 599 42.53 36.14 7.62
N GLN A 600 41.52 37.03 7.62
CA GLN A 600 40.74 37.42 8.81
C GLN A 600 39.45 36.59 9.00
N SER A 601 39.13 35.70 8.06
CA SER A 601 37.86 34.97 8.02
C SER A 601 37.62 33.97 9.17
N ARG A 602 38.65 33.60 9.96
CA ARG A 602 38.47 32.65 11.07
C ARG A 602 38.01 33.32 12.37
N ALA A 603 38.35 34.60 12.58
CA ALA A 603 37.91 35.35 13.76
C ALA A 603 36.48 35.90 13.58
N ASP A 604 36.13 36.31 12.36
CA ASP A 604 34.78 36.79 12.06
C ASP A 604 33.74 35.65 11.98
N TYR A 605 34.15 34.45 11.56
CA TYR A 605 33.26 33.27 11.55
C TYR A 605 32.79 32.87 12.95
N VAL A 606 33.68 32.94 13.95
CA VAL A 606 33.32 32.69 15.35
C VAL A 606 32.37 33.78 15.85
N LYS A 607 32.65 35.05 15.52
CA LYS A 607 31.84 36.20 15.95
C LYS A 607 30.42 36.20 15.37
N VAL A 608 30.27 35.78 14.10
CA VAL A 608 28.96 35.65 13.43
C VAL A 608 28.16 34.47 13.98
N HIS A 609 28.81 33.35 14.34
CA HIS A 609 28.12 32.24 15.00
C HIS A 609 27.60 32.64 16.39
N THR A 610 28.40 33.36 17.19
CA THR A 610 27.94 33.83 18.51
C THR A 610 26.80 34.85 18.39
N GLN A 611 26.79 35.66 17.33
CA GLN A 611 25.67 36.58 17.04
C GLN A 611 24.42 35.86 16.52
N LEU A 612 24.56 34.76 15.78
CA LEU A 612 23.42 33.94 15.35
C LEU A 612 22.76 33.21 16.53
N ASP A 613 23.56 32.73 17.48
CA ASP A 613 23.05 32.08 18.69
C ASP A 613 22.29 33.08 19.59
N ASP A 614 22.78 34.32 19.71
CA ASP A 614 22.12 35.39 20.46
C ASP A 614 20.78 35.81 19.80
N VAL A 615 20.73 35.87 18.47
CA VAL A 615 19.49 36.14 17.70
C VAL A 615 18.50 34.98 17.83
N HIS A 616 18.97 33.74 17.83
CA HIS A 616 18.12 32.56 18.03
C HIS A 616 17.51 32.56 19.44
N GLN A 617 18.29 32.95 20.45
CA GLN A 617 17.81 33.07 21.84
C GLN A 617 16.82 34.24 22.01
N GLN A 618 17.01 35.35 21.29
CA GLN A 618 16.04 36.46 21.23
C GLN A 618 14.74 36.07 20.52
N MET A 619 14.80 35.27 19.45
CA MET A 619 13.61 34.75 18.76
C MET A 619 12.80 33.79 19.64
N GLU A 620 13.45 32.92 20.42
CA GLU A 620 12.74 32.05 21.37
C GLU A 620 12.14 32.86 22.54
N GLY A 621 12.83 33.92 22.99
CA GLY A 621 12.27 34.87 23.96
C GLY A 621 11.01 35.59 23.44
N LEU A 622 11.01 36.01 22.17
CA LEU A 622 9.86 36.65 21.53
C LEU A 622 8.69 35.67 21.30
N LYS A 623 8.97 34.41 20.94
CA LYS A 623 7.91 33.38 20.85
C LYS A 623 7.25 33.12 22.19
N THR A 624 8.04 33.06 23.26
CA THR A 624 7.53 32.85 24.62
C THR A 624 6.65 34.04 25.04
N LYS A 625 7.11 35.27 24.78
CA LYS A 625 6.36 36.49 25.10
C LYS A 625 5.05 36.63 24.31
N HIS A 626 5.06 36.25 23.02
CA HIS A 626 3.85 36.23 22.19
C HIS A 626 2.85 35.16 22.66
N SER A 627 3.33 34.03 23.16
CA SER A 627 2.50 32.97 23.75
C SER A 627 1.81 33.42 25.03
N GLU A 628 2.52 34.20 25.87
CA GLU A 628 1.96 34.80 27.10
C GLU A 628 0.92 35.89 26.79
N GLU A 629 1.17 36.76 25.80
CA GLU A 629 0.20 37.78 25.35
C GLU A 629 -1.10 37.16 24.80
N LEU A 630 -0.99 36.06 24.06
CA LEU A 630 -2.16 35.30 23.58
C LEU A 630 -2.95 34.63 24.71
N LEU A 631 -2.29 34.28 25.81
CA LEU A 631 -2.95 33.71 26.99
C LEU A 631 -3.72 34.80 27.76
N ILE A 632 -3.11 35.97 27.93
CA ILE A 632 -3.73 37.15 28.57
C ILE A 632 -4.95 37.63 27.76
N GLN A 633 -4.84 37.69 26.43
CA GLN A 633 -5.97 38.05 25.56
C GLN A 633 -7.12 37.02 25.61
N ARG A 634 -6.81 35.73 25.82
CA ARG A 634 -7.85 34.70 26.04
C ARG A 634 -8.54 34.85 27.39
N GLU A 635 -7.79 35.21 28.44
CA GLU A 635 -8.34 35.45 29.77
C GLU A 635 -9.17 36.74 29.85
N GLU A 636 -8.81 37.79 29.10
CA GLU A 636 -9.61 39.01 28.96
C GLU A 636 -10.90 38.75 28.16
N MET A 637 -10.83 38.01 27.04
CA MET A 637 -12.02 37.60 26.28
C MET A 637 -12.96 36.69 27.09
N GLN A 638 -12.45 35.92 28.05
CA GLN A 638 -13.28 35.11 28.95
C GLN A 638 -13.93 35.95 30.06
N ARG A 639 -13.26 37.00 30.55
CA ARG A 639 -13.83 37.95 31.51
C ARG A 639 -14.92 38.83 30.91
N GLU A 640 -14.77 39.27 29.66
CA GLU A 640 -15.81 40.03 28.94
C GLU A 640 -17.06 39.19 28.60
N LYS A 641 -16.97 37.86 28.65
CA LYS A 641 -18.12 36.95 28.48
C LYS A 641 -18.87 36.62 29.78
N GLN A 642 -18.37 37.08 30.94
CA GLN A 642 -18.98 36.86 32.26
C GLN A 642 -19.55 38.15 32.89
N ILE A 643 -19.50 39.27 32.17
CA ILE A 643 -20.26 40.51 32.43
C ILE A 643 -21.39 40.54 31.40
#